data_AF-A0A2E6S7X1-F1
#
_entry.id   AF-A0A2E6S7X1-F1
#
_cell.length_a   1.000
_cell.length_b   1.000
_cell.length_c   1.000
_cell.angle_alpha   90.00
_cell.angle_beta   90.00
_cell.angle_gamma   90.00
#
_symmetry.space_group_name_H-M   'P 1'
#
loop_
_entity.id
_entity.type
_entity.pdbx_description
1 polymer ?
#
loop_
_entity_poly.entity_id
_entity_poly.type
_entity_poly.pdbx_seq_one_letter_code
_entity_poly.pdbx_strand_id
1 'polypeptide(L)'
;MIPNHESPPPKSPPRLLQGAALLFWGGVTGHPVVGLVCALLAEGRSWTDLRWNFGERGYVRAWYLAFFLGLLTLAWFWLQGTSRVPLFDALVWIPVYLLPILLAQNYATQPSMPLNTFSFIARRKMLIDRRAGRKVNPIQVHIGYPYLCLVVVASALSRIDELAFFVGMIFLAACALVFSSPLRRLRPWSMGLALVLVGVLGAGGSVGLSALWMSLNSVFSTPPGTYTMGDRSQTAIGQLGVIKQSKRIRWRVRSSAEGGSRLFREAVYNHYNRGQWWHRPVPRRGGEPGRSPLRDDETRFGGTETDKREGDYEPLWDRELPDGRLQFAFETAEFDRDPGIRGQLRVKGKVGTKPPLPLPPSTQRLSGFQVTGGGIDANSLGTVRLENPDHGVVSFEVYEGGRPLYEALPDPVLDLQVPLAERIPGSLKKNEEWIPDGRDGIREVCDQWGLRGLSAEKATSIIKERFLKGFTYSLHRRNQRSGKSSAVAEFLTGRDRENRAGHCEYFATAAVLLLREAGIPARYCVGYSAQEQTGTGEWLLRGSHAHAWVRVWHGTVPPDEIPDGVDPASYGSWQDFDATTPQWFALEGSGASKWSQRILDWWQNTREDFLVWRTSPGNMRKISWIIIAMTSLLFSYLVVRLWLSRTRRRQAQIGRRKGLETPRTPLHELARVAERSLGRRDDSIAFTEWILGLCDLMPASEADLRRAVNYHWKARFDPIGLEPREEGHFADLCGRLREEIRKVPNRK
;
A
#
# COMPACT_ATOMS: atom_id res chain seq x y z
N MET A 1 35.20 -10.43 48.26
CA MET A 1 34.38 -9.61 47.35
C MET A 1 34.62 -10.08 45.93
N ILE A 2 33.65 -10.77 45.32
CA ILE A 2 33.72 -11.15 43.90
C ILE A 2 33.35 -9.91 43.07
N PRO A 3 34.16 -9.49 42.10
CA PRO A 3 33.83 -8.32 41.28
C PRO A 3 32.57 -8.60 40.46
N ASN A 4 31.58 -7.72 40.58
CA ASN A 4 30.42 -7.72 39.69
C ASN A 4 30.93 -7.52 38.25
N HIS A 5 30.84 -8.57 37.43
CA HIS A 5 30.98 -8.44 35.98
C HIS A 5 29.80 -7.63 35.44
N GLU A 6 29.93 -6.30 35.40
CA GLU A 6 29.07 -5.47 34.57
C GLU A 6 29.39 -5.77 33.10
N SER A 7 28.41 -6.31 32.37
CA SER A 7 28.49 -6.50 30.93
C SER A 7 28.85 -5.17 30.24
N PRO A 8 29.75 -5.16 29.23
CA PRO A 8 30.15 -3.94 28.54
C PRO A 8 28.93 -3.21 27.97
N PRO A 9 28.88 -1.86 28.04
CA PRO A 9 27.74 -1.11 27.55
C PRO A 9 27.53 -1.39 26.05
N PRO A 10 26.27 -1.55 25.61
CA PRO A 10 25.98 -1.87 24.22
C PRO A 10 26.49 -0.76 23.29
N LYS A 11 27.17 -1.14 22.19
CA LYS A 11 27.81 -0.21 21.25
C LYS A 11 26.76 0.68 20.57
N SER A 12 26.99 1.98 20.63
CA SER A 12 26.21 2.98 19.88
C SER A 12 26.85 3.25 18.51
N PRO A 13 26.06 3.55 17.46
CA PRO A 13 26.60 3.88 16.17
C PRO A 13 27.41 5.19 16.21
N PRO A 14 28.36 5.36 15.27
CA PRO A 14 29.14 6.59 15.15
C PRO A 14 28.27 7.84 15.02
N ARG A 15 28.80 8.98 15.46
CA ARG A 15 28.14 10.29 15.32
C ARG A 15 27.83 10.57 13.85
N LEU A 16 26.71 11.24 13.56
CA LEU A 16 26.29 11.64 12.21
C LEU A 16 25.91 10.50 11.25
N LEU A 17 26.24 9.24 11.54
CA LEU A 17 25.89 8.11 10.67
C LEU A 17 24.36 7.90 10.59
N GLN A 18 23.64 8.10 11.70
CA GLN A 18 22.19 7.99 11.72
C GLN A 18 21.54 9.12 10.90
N GLY A 19 22.03 10.35 11.06
CA GLY A 19 21.60 11.48 10.25
C GLY A 19 21.87 11.29 8.76
N ALA A 20 23.06 10.82 8.37
CA ALA A 20 23.42 10.53 6.98
C ALA A 20 22.51 9.46 6.36
N ALA A 21 22.20 8.39 7.10
CA ALA A 21 21.28 7.35 6.62
C ALA A 21 19.86 7.87 6.41
N LEU A 22 19.38 8.77 7.27
CA LEU A 22 18.06 9.39 7.15
C LEU A 22 17.97 10.39 6.00
N LEU A 23 19.04 11.12 5.73
CA LEU A 23 19.14 11.98 4.54
C LEU A 23 19.15 11.16 3.26
N PHE A 24 19.93 10.07 3.23
CA PHE A 24 19.94 9.13 2.11
C PHE A 24 18.54 8.55 1.85
N TRP A 25 17.88 8.04 2.90
CA TRP A 25 16.51 7.56 2.81
C TRP A 25 15.55 8.63 2.28
N GLY A 26 15.63 9.87 2.80
CA GLY A 26 14.77 10.96 2.34
C GLY A 26 15.00 11.33 0.87
N GLY A 27 16.25 11.32 0.41
CA GLY A 27 16.59 11.56 -1.00
C GLY A 27 16.06 10.44 -1.91
N VAL A 28 16.30 9.18 -1.54
CA VAL A 28 15.91 7.99 -2.31
C VAL A 28 14.40 7.68 -2.24
N THR A 29 13.65 8.30 -1.34
CA THR A 29 12.19 8.16 -1.30
C THR A 29 11.45 9.33 -1.91
N GLY A 30 12.15 10.35 -2.42
CA GLY A 30 11.53 11.58 -2.92
C GLY A 30 10.98 12.49 -1.82
N HIS A 31 11.41 12.29 -0.57
CA HIS A 31 10.98 13.05 0.60
C HIS A 31 12.16 13.70 1.35
N PRO A 32 12.97 14.56 0.71
CA PRO A 32 14.19 15.11 1.29
C PRO A 32 13.93 15.96 2.53
N VAL A 33 12.81 16.69 2.56
CA VAL A 33 12.41 17.51 3.72
C VAL A 33 12.13 16.64 4.94
N VAL A 34 11.42 15.52 4.77
CA VAL A 34 11.12 14.59 5.87
C VAL A 34 12.41 13.95 6.37
N GLY A 35 13.27 13.49 5.46
CA GLY A 35 14.59 12.95 5.79
C GLY A 35 15.45 13.95 6.58
N LEU A 36 15.48 15.22 6.18
CA LEU A 36 16.20 16.29 6.86
C LEU A 36 15.67 16.50 8.29
N VAL A 37 14.36 16.59 8.46
CA VAL A 37 13.75 16.74 9.80
C VAL A 37 14.09 15.55 10.70
N CYS A 38 13.97 14.32 10.19
CA CYS A 38 14.34 13.12 10.95
C CYS A 38 15.84 13.12 11.32
N ALA A 39 16.72 13.50 10.40
CA ALA A 39 18.15 13.57 10.63
C ALA A 39 18.52 14.61 11.71
N LEU A 40 17.93 15.82 11.64
CA LEU A 40 18.13 16.87 12.64
C LEU A 40 17.63 16.43 14.02
N LEU A 41 16.48 15.77 14.09
CA LEU A 41 15.96 15.24 15.36
C LEU A 41 16.86 14.15 15.95
N ALA A 42 17.35 13.22 15.12
CA ALA A 42 18.20 12.12 15.56
C ALA A 42 19.58 12.60 16.05
N GLU A 43 20.21 13.53 15.32
CA GLU A 43 21.55 14.06 15.63
C GLU A 43 21.53 15.25 16.61
N GLY A 44 20.38 15.90 16.81
CA GLY A 44 20.22 17.02 17.74
C GLY A 44 20.64 16.72 19.18
N ARG A 45 20.72 15.44 19.57
CA ARG A 45 21.28 15.00 20.86
C ARG A 45 22.75 15.40 21.06
N SER A 46 23.49 15.56 19.96
CA SER A 46 24.91 15.88 19.94
C SER A 46 25.18 17.38 20.08
N TRP A 47 24.20 18.20 19.71
CA TRP A 47 24.25 19.66 19.79
C TRP A 47 23.45 20.22 20.98
N THR A 48 22.72 19.38 21.71
CA THR A 48 21.88 19.80 22.84
C THR A 48 22.08 18.95 24.09
N ASP A 49 22.01 19.60 25.25
CA ASP A 49 22.01 18.96 26.59
C ASP A 49 20.61 18.45 27.01
N LEU A 50 19.70 18.29 26.04
CA LEU A 50 18.37 17.77 26.29
C LEU A 50 18.47 16.29 26.67
N ARG A 51 18.20 15.97 27.94
CA ARG A 51 18.15 14.59 28.44
C ARG A 51 16.91 14.38 29.32
N TRP A 52 16.21 13.27 29.11
CA TRP A 52 15.04 12.85 29.90
C TRP A 52 15.26 11.48 30.53
N ASN A 53 14.72 11.27 31.73
CA ASN A 53 14.66 9.94 32.33
C ASN A 53 13.28 9.33 32.04
N PHE A 54 13.19 8.56 30.95
CA PHE A 54 11.98 7.90 30.50
C PHE A 54 11.57 6.70 31.37
N GLY A 55 12.56 6.01 31.97
CA GLY A 55 12.37 4.71 32.62
C GLY A 55 11.77 3.65 31.68
N GLU A 56 11.56 2.43 32.19
CA GLU A 56 11.03 1.32 31.38
C GLU A 56 9.64 1.61 30.78
N ARG A 57 8.79 2.34 31.51
CA ARG A 57 7.43 2.69 31.04
C ARG A 57 7.46 3.70 29.89
N GLY A 58 8.45 4.59 29.86
CA GLY A 58 8.59 5.58 28.80
C GLY A 58 9.00 4.93 27.47
N TYR A 59 9.97 4.02 27.49
CA TYR A 59 10.36 3.25 26.31
C TYR A 59 9.20 2.43 25.73
N VAL A 60 8.41 1.79 26.59
CA VAL A 60 7.24 1.03 26.13
C VAL A 60 6.18 1.92 25.48
N ARG A 61 5.93 3.13 26.03
CA ARG A 61 5.02 4.09 25.40
C ARG A 61 5.54 4.58 24.06
N ALA A 62 6.84 4.80 23.93
CA ALA A 62 7.47 5.15 22.65
C ALA A 62 7.34 4.02 21.62
N TRP A 63 7.52 2.77 22.04
CA TRP A 63 7.27 1.59 21.21
C TRP A 63 5.80 1.46 20.78
N TYR A 64 4.85 1.66 21.69
CA TYR A 64 3.42 1.64 21.34
C TYR A 64 3.04 2.77 20.40
N LEU A 65 3.62 3.96 20.56
CA LEU A 65 3.44 5.05 19.61
C LEU A 65 4.01 4.68 18.24
N ALA A 66 5.21 4.11 18.18
CA ALA A 66 5.82 3.65 16.93
C ALA A 66 4.97 2.59 16.22
N PHE A 67 4.47 1.61 16.97
CA PHE A 67 3.58 0.57 16.46
C PHE A 67 2.25 1.14 15.96
N PHE A 68 1.65 2.05 16.72
CA PHE A 68 0.41 2.73 16.33
C PHE A 68 0.59 3.55 15.05
N LEU A 69 1.68 4.31 14.94
CA LEU A 69 2.04 5.04 13.72
C LEU A 69 2.20 4.10 12.53
N GLY A 70 2.90 2.96 12.72
CA GLY A 70 3.06 1.93 11.69
C GLY A 70 1.71 1.35 11.22
N LEU A 71 0.80 1.04 12.15
CA LEU A 71 -0.55 0.59 11.83
C LEU A 71 -1.36 1.65 11.08
N LEU A 72 -1.25 2.92 11.50
CA LEU A 72 -1.93 4.04 10.84
C LEU A 72 -1.41 4.24 9.42
N THR A 73 -0.09 4.18 9.20
CA THR A 73 0.49 4.26 7.85
C THR A 73 0.10 3.08 6.98
N LEU A 74 0.09 1.86 7.53
CA LEU A 74 -0.37 0.69 6.79
C LEU A 74 -1.85 0.80 6.42
N ALA A 75 -2.70 1.25 7.35
CA ALA A 75 -4.09 1.53 7.09
C ALA A 75 -4.26 2.63 6.04
N TRP A 76 -3.43 3.68 6.08
CA TRP A 76 -3.44 4.77 5.12
C TRP A 76 -3.09 4.30 3.70
N PHE A 77 -1.98 3.58 3.51
CA PHE A 77 -1.61 3.03 2.19
C PHE A 77 -2.63 2.00 1.69
N TRP A 78 -3.13 1.17 2.60
CA TRP A 78 -4.20 0.24 2.30
C TRP A 78 -5.49 0.96 1.88
N LEU A 79 -5.82 2.09 2.51
CA LEU A 79 -6.94 2.93 2.10
C LEU A 79 -6.66 3.58 0.75
N GLN A 80 -5.47 4.09 0.46
CA GLN A 80 -5.19 4.75 -0.82
C GLN A 80 -5.44 3.87 -2.05
N GLY A 81 -5.15 2.56 -1.97
CA GLY A 81 -5.50 1.60 -3.04
C GLY A 81 -4.71 1.70 -4.34
N THR A 82 -3.82 2.69 -4.45
CA THR A 82 -2.91 2.97 -5.56
C THR A 82 -1.81 1.92 -5.70
N SER A 83 -1.42 1.26 -4.60
CA SER A 83 -0.33 0.29 -4.56
C SER A 83 -0.80 -1.16 -4.79
N ARG A 84 -0.10 -1.92 -5.65
CA ARG A 84 -0.32 -3.38 -5.80
C ARG A 84 -0.04 -4.15 -4.51
N VAL A 85 0.95 -3.69 -3.72
CA VAL A 85 1.34 -4.29 -2.43
C VAL A 85 1.52 -3.16 -1.39
N PRO A 86 0.47 -2.78 -0.64
CA PRO A 86 0.53 -1.65 0.30
C PRO A 86 1.51 -1.87 1.45
N LEU A 87 1.87 -3.14 1.71
CA LEU A 87 2.87 -3.49 2.69
C LEU A 87 4.25 -2.90 2.34
N PHE A 88 4.70 -2.97 1.08
CA PHE A 88 6.01 -2.44 0.70
C PHE A 88 6.06 -0.93 0.83
N ASP A 89 5.03 -0.23 0.35
CA ASP A 89 4.96 1.22 0.48
C ASP A 89 4.90 1.64 1.96
N ALA A 90 4.21 0.89 2.83
CA ALA A 90 4.25 1.13 4.28
C ALA A 90 5.63 0.83 4.91
N LEU A 91 6.33 -0.20 4.44
CA LEU A 91 7.68 -0.55 4.89
C LEU A 91 8.71 0.51 4.47
N VAL A 92 8.51 1.26 3.39
CA VAL A 92 9.41 2.39 3.06
C VAL A 92 9.43 3.43 4.19
N TRP A 93 8.36 3.55 4.99
CA TRP A 93 8.24 4.54 6.05
C TRP A 93 8.77 4.09 7.43
N ILE A 94 9.47 2.93 7.54
CA ILE A 94 10.10 2.46 8.81
C ILE A 94 10.83 3.54 9.57
N PRO A 95 11.70 4.34 8.93
CA PRO A 95 12.50 5.32 9.65
C PRO A 95 11.65 6.31 10.43
N VAL A 96 10.50 6.70 9.87
CA VAL A 96 9.60 7.70 10.48
C VAL A 96 8.82 7.10 11.64
N TYR A 97 8.21 5.93 11.47
CA TYR A 97 7.40 5.37 12.55
C TYR A 97 8.25 4.80 13.70
N LEU A 98 9.50 4.38 13.47
CA LEU A 98 10.43 4.01 14.55
C LEU A 98 11.15 5.21 15.16
N LEU A 99 10.96 6.42 14.64
CA LEU A 99 11.57 7.63 15.17
C LEU A 99 11.26 7.86 16.68
N PRO A 100 10.04 7.64 17.20
CA PRO A 100 9.75 7.83 18.62
C PRO A 100 10.62 6.97 19.54
N ILE A 101 10.88 5.71 19.18
CA ILE A 101 11.72 4.82 20.00
C ILE A 101 13.20 5.20 19.88
N LEU A 102 13.66 5.61 18.68
CA LEU A 102 15.00 6.12 18.48
C LEU A 102 15.25 7.38 19.32
N LEU A 103 14.34 8.35 19.27
CA LEU A 103 14.44 9.59 20.03
C LEU A 103 14.36 9.34 21.54
N ALA A 104 13.49 8.42 21.97
CA ALA A 104 13.42 8.03 23.37
C ALA A 104 14.75 7.48 23.87
N GLN A 105 15.48 6.68 23.06
CA GLN A 105 16.81 6.19 23.42
C GLN A 105 17.88 7.28 23.32
N ASN A 106 17.90 8.06 22.23
CA ASN A 106 18.94 9.06 21.94
C ASN A 106 18.95 10.22 22.95
N TYR A 107 17.79 10.59 23.48
CA TYR A 107 17.62 11.64 24.47
C TYR A 107 17.40 11.10 25.90
N ALA A 108 17.53 9.78 26.12
CA ALA A 108 17.48 9.21 27.45
C ALA A 108 18.75 9.52 28.27
N THR A 109 18.62 9.55 29.60
CA THR A 109 19.77 9.58 30.51
C THR A 109 20.55 8.26 30.51
N GLN A 110 19.88 7.14 30.22
CA GLN A 110 20.50 5.82 30.09
C GLN A 110 20.53 5.44 28.60
N PRO A 111 21.71 5.15 28.01
CA PRO A 111 21.84 4.92 26.57
C PRO A 111 21.26 3.57 26.10
N SER A 112 20.87 2.70 27.02
CA SER A 112 20.28 1.38 26.73
C SER A 112 18.84 1.29 27.22
N MET A 113 18.09 0.36 26.61
CA MET A 113 16.74 0.02 27.07
C MET A 113 16.56 -1.50 27.20
N PRO A 114 15.62 -1.96 28.04
CA PRO A 114 15.37 -3.39 28.20
C PRO A 114 14.72 -3.98 26.94
N LEU A 115 15.18 -5.15 26.49
CA LEU A 115 14.65 -5.87 25.33
C LEU A 115 13.14 -6.21 25.48
N ASN A 116 12.66 -6.38 26.71
CA ASN A 116 11.25 -6.60 27.05
C ASN A 116 10.34 -5.45 26.59
N THR A 117 10.88 -4.30 26.18
CA THR A 117 10.15 -3.20 25.56
C THR A 117 9.37 -3.65 24.31
N PHE A 118 9.94 -4.56 23.52
CA PHE A 118 9.39 -4.97 22.22
C PHE A 118 8.38 -6.12 22.29
N SER A 119 8.31 -6.84 23.42
CA SER A 119 7.44 -8.01 23.57
C SER A 119 6.46 -7.84 24.72
N PHE A 120 5.17 -7.86 24.39
CA PHE A 120 4.10 -7.83 25.38
C PHE A 120 4.16 -9.03 26.33
N ILE A 121 4.45 -10.23 25.79
CA ILE A 121 4.52 -11.48 26.56
C ILE A 121 5.71 -11.45 27.53
N ALA A 122 6.91 -11.11 27.03
CA ALA A 122 8.11 -11.05 27.86
C ALA A 122 7.99 -9.98 28.96
N ARG A 123 7.34 -8.85 28.65
CA ARG A 123 7.04 -7.81 29.63
C ARG A 123 6.03 -8.26 30.68
N ARG A 124 4.94 -8.91 30.26
CA ARG A 124 3.91 -9.43 31.18
C ARG A 124 4.53 -10.44 32.15
N LYS A 125 5.35 -11.36 31.65
CA LYS A 125 6.11 -12.32 32.47
C LYS A 125 7.04 -11.60 33.45
N MET A 126 7.87 -10.67 32.98
CA MET A 126 8.76 -9.88 33.86
C MET A 126 8.00 -9.15 34.98
N LEU A 127 6.83 -8.57 34.68
CA LEU A 127 6.02 -7.88 35.69
C LEU A 127 5.43 -8.85 36.71
N ILE A 128 5.01 -10.04 36.30
CA ILE A 128 4.54 -11.11 37.21
C ILE A 128 5.69 -11.57 38.09
N ASP A 129 6.86 -11.83 37.51
CA ASP A 129 8.05 -12.30 38.22
C ASP A 129 8.52 -11.29 39.27
N ARG A 130 8.51 -9.99 38.93
CA ARG A 130 8.81 -8.91 39.87
C ARG A 130 7.79 -8.80 41.00
N ARG A 131 6.49 -8.96 40.71
CA ARG A 131 5.43 -8.97 41.75
C ARG A 131 5.57 -10.15 42.70
N ALA A 132 6.05 -11.29 42.19
CA ALA A 132 6.35 -12.48 42.97
C ALA A 132 7.70 -12.40 43.72
N GLY A 133 8.37 -11.24 43.75
CA GLY A 133 9.64 -11.04 44.45
C GLY A 133 10.86 -11.71 43.80
N ARG A 134 10.71 -12.26 42.58
CA ARG A 134 11.83 -12.89 41.86
C ARG A 134 12.78 -11.82 41.31
N LYS A 135 14.09 -12.07 41.37
CA LYS A 135 15.11 -11.21 40.76
C LYS A 135 14.98 -11.27 39.24
N VAL A 136 14.75 -10.12 38.59
CA VAL A 136 14.66 -10.02 37.13
C VAL A 136 15.63 -8.98 36.60
N ASN A 137 16.65 -9.43 35.87
CA ASN A 137 17.64 -8.60 35.22
C ASN A 137 17.36 -8.57 33.70
N PRO A 138 16.68 -7.54 33.18
CA PRO A 138 16.36 -7.48 31.76
C PRO A 138 17.61 -7.23 30.92
N ILE A 139 17.72 -7.91 29.78
CA ILE A 139 18.80 -7.72 28.80
C ILE A 139 18.69 -6.30 28.24
N GLN A 140 19.78 -5.53 28.37
CA GLN A 140 19.87 -4.16 27.87
C GLN A 140 20.36 -4.15 26.42
N VAL A 141 19.67 -3.41 25.55
CA VAL A 141 19.98 -3.31 24.12
C VAL A 141 20.03 -1.87 23.64
N HIS A 142 20.82 -1.63 22.59
CA HIS A 142 20.91 -0.35 21.89
C HIS A 142 20.40 -0.48 20.45
N ILE A 143 19.33 0.23 20.09
CA ILE A 143 18.67 0.06 18.77
C ILE A 143 19.30 0.81 17.61
N GLY A 144 20.34 1.60 17.84
CA GLY A 144 20.92 2.45 16.79
C GLY A 144 21.37 1.69 15.53
N TYR A 145 22.01 0.53 15.67
CA TYR A 145 22.40 -0.31 14.54
C TYR A 145 21.21 -1.06 13.90
N PRO A 146 20.31 -1.73 14.66
CA PRO A 146 19.08 -2.27 14.10
C PRO A 146 18.26 -1.24 13.31
N TYR A 147 18.15 -0.01 13.83
CA TYR A 147 17.46 1.08 13.15
C TYR A 147 18.16 1.47 11.84
N LEU A 148 19.48 1.60 11.82
CA LEU A 148 20.26 1.85 10.60
C LEU A 148 20.03 0.78 9.53
N CYS A 149 20.06 -0.50 9.91
CA CYS A 149 19.76 -1.60 8.99
C CYS A 149 18.35 -1.47 8.40
N LEU A 150 17.36 -1.14 9.24
CA LEU A 150 15.99 -0.93 8.78
C LEU A 150 15.85 0.29 7.85
N VAL A 151 16.62 1.36 8.06
CA VAL A 151 16.66 2.52 7.16
C VAL A 151 17.23 2.13 5.79
N VAL A 152 18.29 1.33 5.76
CA VAL A 152 18.86 0.82 4.51
C VAL A 152 17.87 -0.08 3.78
N VAL A 153 17.22 -1.02 4.48
CA VAL A 153 16.17 -1.88 3.90
C VAL A 153 15.01 -1.04 3.37
N ALA A 154 14.55 -0.04 4.13
CA ALA A 154 13.48 0.87 3.69
C ALA A 154 13.87 1.67 2.44
N SER A 155 15.14 2.06 2.32
CA SER A 155 15.68 2.75 1.13
C SER A 155 15.72 1.83 -0.09
N ALA A 156 16.06 0.55 0.12
CA ALA A 156 16.09 -0.47 -0.95
C ALA A 156 14.69 -0.84 -1.47
N LEU A 157 13.64 -0.61 -0.68
CA LEU A 157 12.25 -0.84 -1.08
C LEU A 157 11.66 0.32 -1.91
N SER A 158 12.40 1.41 -2.12
CA SER A 158 11.96 2.53 -2.95
C SER A 158 11.97 2.17 -4.45
N ARG A 159 11.21 2.91 -5.26
CA ARG A 159 11.07 2.67 -6.71
C ARG A 159 12.00 3.54 -7.57
N ILE A 160 13.14 3.96 -7.03
CA ILE A 160 14.07 4.89 -7.71
C ILE A 160 15.10 4.13 -8.57
N ASP A 161 15.67 4.84 -9.54
CA ASP A 161 16.82 4.46 -10.36
C ASP A 161 17.91 3.75 -9.53
N GLU A 162 18.25 2.53 -9.98
CA GLU A 162 19.23 1.65 -9.35
C GLU A 162 20.57 2.37 -9.14
N LEU A 163 20.96 3.24 -10.07
CA LEU A 163 22.23 3.97 -10.02
C LEU A 163 22.29 4.90 -8.80
N ALA A 164 21.21 5.64 -8.52
CA ALA A 164 21.15 6.57 -7.40
C ALA A 164 21.24 5.84 -6.05
N PHE A 165 20.60 4.68 -5.94
CA PHE A 165 20.68 3.83 -4.75
C PHE A 165 22.11 3.34 -4.52
N PHE A 166 22.80 2.86 -5.56
CA PHE A 166 24.20 2.40 -5.47
C PHE A 166 25.16 3.51 -5.02
N VAL A 167 25.06 4.69 -5.63
CA VAL A 167 25.90 5.84 -5.27
C VAL A 167 25.72 6.20 -3.80
N GLY A 168 24.49 6.25 -3.31
CA GLY A 168 24.25 6.58 -1.91
C GLY A 168 24.64 5.47 -0.93
N MET A 169 24.58 4.19 -1.31
CA MET A 169 25.15 3.10 -0.50
C MET A 169 26.67 3.19 -0.37
N ILE A 170 27.38 3.56 -1.44
CA ILE A 170 28.83 3.84 -1.39
C ILE A 170 29.11 5.02 -0.45
N PHE A 171 28.30 6.09 -0.53
CA PHE A 171 28.41 7.24 0.36
C PHE A 171 28.19 6.87 1.84
N LEU A 172 27.17 6.06 2.15
CA LEU A 172 26.92 5.58 3.51
C LEU A 172 28.04 4.67 4.02
N ALA A 173 28.58 3.79 3.17
CA ALA A 173 29.74 2.97 3.51
C ALA A 173 30.98 3.83 3.79
N ALA A 174 31.23 4.87 2.99
CA ALA A 174 32.29 5.83 3.23
C ALA A 174 32.10 6.57 4.56
N CYS A 175 30.89 7.06 4.84
CA CYS A 175 30.56 7.69 6.13
C CYS A 175 30.79 6.72 7.31
N ALA A 176 30.34 5.46 7.18
CA ALA A 176 30.54 4.46 8.23
C ALA A 176 32.04 4.21 8.50
N LEU A 177 32.87 4.11 7.46
CA LEU A 177 34.31 3.92 7.59
C LEU A 177 35.02 5.13 8.22
N VAL A 178 34.65 6.34 7.80
CA VAL A 178 35.21 7.60 8.32
C VAL A 178 34.85 7.79 9.80
N PHE A 179 33.59 7.57 10.18
CA PHE A 179 33.13 7.82 11.55
C PHE A 179 33.41 6.68 12.53
N SER A 180 33.62 5.44 12.06
CA SER A 180 33.95 4.29 12.92
C SER A 180 35.44 4.18 13.25
N SER A 181 36.31 4.86 12.51
CA SER A 181 37.76 4.79 12.69
C SER A 181 38.25 5.92 13.60
N PRO A 182 38.98 5.65 14.70
CA PRO A 182 39.67 6.70 15.42
C PRO A 182 40.70 7.33 14.46
N LEU A 183 40.59 8.64 14.24
CA LEU A 183 41.30 9.48 13.27
C LEU A 183 42.84 9.38 13.25
N ARG A 184 43.46 8.47 14.01
CA ARG A 184 44.91 8.24 14.09
C ARG A 184 45.46 7.15 13.16
N ARG A 185 44.65 6.45 12.34
CA ARG A 185 45.12 5.23 11.62
C ARG A 185 44.61 4.98 10.18
N LEU A 186 44.07 5.96 9.45
CA LEU A 186 43.61 5.73 8.08
C LEU A 186 44.71 5.99 7.04
N ARG A 187 45.17 4.93 6.36
CA ARG A 187 45.86 5.04 5.06
C ARG A 187 44.78 5.31 3.99
N PRO A 188 44.79 6.44 3.26
CA PRO A 188 43.74 6.79 2.29
C PRO A 188 43.54 5.71 1.20
N TRP A 189 44.61 5.01 0.86
CA TRP A 189 44.63 3.90 -0.10
C TRP A 189 43.79 2.69 0.32
N SER A 190 43.84 2.27 1.59
CA SER A 190 43.07 1.10 2.03
C SER A 190 41.57 1.39 2.10
N MET A 191 41.19 2.64 2.38
CA MET A 191 39.80 3.08 2.36
C MET A 191 39.28 3.19 0.92
N GLY A 192 40.08 3.74 0.00
CA GLY A 192 39.75 3.76 -1.43
C GLY A 192 39.58 2.36 -2.01
N LEU A 193 40.49 1.44 -1.71
CA LEU A 193 40.41 0.04 -2.14
C LEU A 193 39.16 -0.67 -1.59
N ALA A 194 38.83 -0.45 -0.31
CA ALA A 194 37.63 -1.02 0.31
C ALA A 194 36.33 -0.50 -0.34
N LEU A 195 36.26 0.80 -0.67
CA LEU A 195 35.11 1.39 -1.34
C LEU A 195 34.93 0.85 -2.77
N VAL A 196 36.03 0.70 -3.51
CA VAL A 196 36.01 0.08 -4.86
C VAL A 196 35.54 -1.38 -4.77
N LEU A 197 36.06 -2.15 -3.82
CA LEU A 197 35.67 -3.55 -3.62
C LEU A 197 34.18 -3.67 -3.27
N VAL A 198 33.66 -2.82 -2.38
CA VAL A 198 32.23 -2.78 -2.03
C VAL A 198 31.37 -2.43 -3.25
N GLY A 199 31.80 -1.46 -4.06
CA GLY A 199 31.11 -1.09 -5.29
C GLY A 199 31.04 -2.25 -6.30
N VAL A 200 32.18 -2.92 -6.55
CA VAL A 200 32.27 -4.04 -7.50
C VAL A 200 31.46 -5.25 -7.03
N LEU A 201 31.59 -5.66 -5.76
CA LEU A 201 30.82 -6.78 -5.21
C LEU A 201 29.32 -6.47 -5.15
N GLY A 202 28.94 -5.23 -4.85
CA GLY A 202 27.55 -4.78 -4.84
C GLY A 202 26.92 -4.83 -6.23
N ALA A 203 27.60 -4.29 -7.25
CA ALA A 203 27.14 -4.32 -8.63
C ALA A 203 27.03 -5.76 -9.16
N GLY A 204 28.08 -6.58 -8.95
CA GLY A 204 28.09 -7.99 -9.35
C GLY A 204 26.98 -8.81 -8.68
N GLY A 205 26.72 -8.58 -7.39
CA GLY A 205 25.63 -9.22 -6.65
C GLY A 205 24.25 -8.87 -7.19
N SER A 206 24.01 -7.60 -7.56
CA SER A 206 22.74 -7.17 -8.14
C SER A 206 22.48 -7.79 -9.51
N VAL A 207 23.48 -7.78 -10.39
CA VAL A 207 23.39 -8.45 -11.71
C VAL A 207 23.11 -9.94 -11.55
N GLY A 208 23.79 -10.61 -10.60
CA GLY A 208 23.56 -12.02 -10.29
C GLY A 208 22.15 -12.32 -9.76
N LEU A 209 21.62 -11.48 -8.86
CA LEU A 209 20.25 -11.62 -8.36
C LEU A 209 19.20 -11.38 -9.45
N SER A 210 19.44 -10.39 -10.32
CA SER A 210 18.56 -10.09 -11.45
C SER A 210 18.51 -11.27 -12.43
N ALA A 211 19.65 -11.85 -12.78
CA ALA A 211 19.72 -13.06 -13.61
C ALA A 211 19.01 -14.26 -12.97
N LEU A 212 19.20 -14.47 -11.66
CA LEU A 212 18.52 -15.53 -10.91
C LEU A 212 17.00 -15.30 -10.86
N TRP A 213 16.56 -14.06 -10.62
CA TRP A 213 15.15 -13.70 -10.62
C TRP A 213 14.50 -13.96 -11.97
N MET A 214 15.15 -13.57 -13.07
CA MET A 214 14.67 -13.84 -14.43
C MET A 214 14.57 -15.35 -14.70
N SER A 215 15.56 -16.14 -14.26
CA SER A 215 15.54 -17.60 -14.40
C SER A 215 14.47 -18.30 -13.56
N LEU A 216 14.14 -17.75 -12.38
CA LEU A 216 13.07 -18.29 -11.52
C LEU A 216 11.70 -17.84 -11.99
N ASN A 217 11.56 -16.59 -12.44
CA ASN A 217 10.30 -16.02 -12.90
C ASN A 217 9.77 -16.71 -14.17
N SER A 218 10.65 -17.27 -15.03
CA SER A 218 10.22 -18.11 -16.15
C SER A 218 9.63 -19.46 -15.72
N VAL A 219 9.94 -19.93 -14.50
CA VAL A 219 9.41 -21.17 -13.91
C VAL A 219 8.11 -20.92 -13.13
N PHE A 220 7.97 -19.71 -12.56
CA PHE A 220 6.81 -19.29 -11.77
C PHE A 220 5.89 -18.30 -12.49
N SER A 221 6.02 -18.18 -13.82
CA SER A 221 5.25 -17.24 -14.63
C SER A 221 3.78 -17.27 -14.26
N THR A 222 3.29 -16.08 -13.94
CA THR A 222 2.00 -15.68 -13.39
C THR A 222 0.82 -16.58 -13.78
N PRO A 223 -0.09 -16.91 -12.84
CA PRO A 223 -1.33 -17.58 -13.18
C PRO A 223 -2.07 -16.84 -14.32
N PRO A 224 -2.54 -17.58 -15.33
CA PRO A 224 -3.35 -17.05 -16.44
C PRO A 224 -4.63 -16.43 -15.88
N GLY A 225 -5.09 -15.34 -16.49
CA GLY A 225 -6.32 -14.63 -16.08
C GLY A 225 -6.12 -13.44 -15.14
N THR A 226 -4.87 -12.95 -14.96
CA THR A 226 -4.62 -11.76 -14.11
C THR A 226 -4.48 -10.45 -14.89
N TYR A 227 -4.28 -10.49 -16.22
CA TYR A 227 -4.13 -9.28 -17.05
C TYR A 227 -4.82 -9.46 -18.41
N THR A 228 -6.04 -8.92 -18.55
CA THR A 228 -6.54 -8.44 -19.83
C THR A 228 -5.95 -7.03 -19.99
N MET A 229 -5.01 -6.85 -20.91
CA MET A 229 -4.58 -5.52 -21.32
C MET A 229 -5.39 -5.14 -22.56
N GLY A 230 -5.67 -3.84 -22.74
CA GLY A 230 -6.48 -3.37 -23.88
C GLY A 230 -5.90 -3.79 -25.24
N ASP A 231 -4.60 -4.06 -25.33
CA ASP A 231 -3.88 -4.44 -26.55
C ASP A 231 -3.73 -5.97 -26.74
N ARG A 232 -3.83 -6.76 -25.65
CA ARG A 232 -3.58 -8.21 -25.70
C ARG A 232 -4.35 -8.99 -24.64
N SER A 233 -4.91 -10.13 -25.06
CA SER A 233 -5.37 -11.18 -24.16
C SER A 233 -4.52 -12.44 -24.35
N GLN A 234 -3.96 -12.96 -23.25
CA GLN A 234 -3.37 -14.29 -23.23
C GLN A 234 -4.43 -15.27 -22.75
N THR A 235 -4.96 -16.09 -23.65
CA THR A 235 -5.84 -17.19 -23.27
C THR A 235 -5.06 -18.30 -22.59
N ALA A 236 -5.67 -18.97 -21.61
CA ALA A 236 -5.11 -20.12 -20.89
C ALA A 236 -5.17 -21.43 -21.71
N ILE A 237 -5.40 -21.33 -23.02
CA ILE A 237 -5.51 -22.46 -23.95
C ILE A 237 -4.14 -23.16 -24.04
N GLY A 238 -4.13 -24.47 -23.80
CA GLY A 238 -2.94 -25.31 -23.78
C GLY A 238 -2.18 -25.39 -22.44
N GLN A 239 -2.71 -24.81 -21.35
CA GLN A 239 -2.07 -24.87 -20.04
C GLN A 239 -2.60 -26.01 -19.16
N LEU A 240 -1.69 -26.63 -18.40
CA LEU A 240 -1.99 -27.72 -17.47
C LEU A 240 -2.42 -27.16 -16.10
N GLY A 241 -3.52 -27.68 -15.53
CA GLY A 241 -3.91 -27.40 -14.15
C GLY A 241 -5.35 -26.92 -13.97
N VAL A 242 -5.67 -26.45 -12.76
CA VAL A 242 -6.96 -25.81 -12.45
C VAL A 242 -6.82 -24.31 -12.68
N ILE A 243 -7.68 -23.74 -13.54
CA ILE A 243 -7.76 -22.29 -13.70
C ILE A 243 -8.41 -21.72 -12.44
N LYS A 244 -7.60 -21.11 -11.57
CA LYS A 244 -8.08 -20.48 -10.34
C LYS A 244 -8.68 -19.11 -10.66
N GLN A 245 -9.99 -19.04 -10.83
CA GLN A 245 -10.68 -17.75 -10.94
C GLN A 245 -10.80 -17.07 -9.57
N SER A 246 -10.62 -15.74 -9.55
CA SER A 246 -10.67 -14.95 -8.32
C SER A 246 -12.11 -14.70 -7.88
N LYS A 247 -12.47 -15.10 -6.65
CA LYS A 247 -13.77 -14.75 -6.04
C LYS A 247 -13.89 -13.29 -5.60
N ARG A 248 -12.89 -12.44 -5.86
CA ARG A 248 -12.94 -11.01 -5.56
C ARG A 248 -13.87 -10.28 -6.51
N ILE A 249 -14.59 -9.30 -5.98
CA ILE A 249 -15.39 -8.36 -6.77
C ILE A 249 -14.43 -7.49 -7.58
N ARG A 250 -14.64 -7.39 -8.89
CA ARG A 250 -13.91 -6.51 -9.80
C ARG A 250 -14.70 -5.26 -10.10
N TRP A 251 -15.97 -5.46 -10.43
CA TRP A 251 -16.90 -4.38 -10.74
C TRP A 251 -18.24 -4.61 -10.05
N ARG A 252 -18.93 -3.51 -9.75
CA ARG A 252 -20.29 -3.47 -9.23
C ARG A 252 -21.11 -2.62 -10.18
N VAL A 253 -22.19 -3.18 -10.71
CA VAL A 253 -23.05 -2.51 -11.68
C VAL A 253 -24.44 -2.39 -11.09
N ARG A 254 -24.91 -1.16 -10.92
CA ARG A 254 -26.29 -0.90 -10.49
C ARG A 254 -27.08 -0.42 -11.69
N SER A 255 -28.10 -1.18 -12.09
CA SER A 255 -29.02 -0.76 -13.15
C SER A 255 -30.18 0.04 -12.57
N SER A 256 -30.60 1.09 -13.29
CA SER A 256 -31.85 1.81 -13.01
C SER A 256 -33.08 1.13 -13.63
N ALA A 257 -32.89 0.20 -14.59
CA ALA A 257 -33.98 -0.47 -15.31
C ALA A 257 -33.97 -2.00 -15.08
N GLU A 258 -35.16 -2.59 -14.93
CA GLU A 258 -35.35 -4.04 -14.91
C GLU A 258 -35.12 -4.61 -16.33
N GLY A 259 -34.13 -5.49 -16.49
CA GLY A 259 -33.83 -6.15 -17.78
C GLY A 259 -32.53 -5.74 -18.49
N GLY A 260 -31.61 -5.03 -17.82
CA GLY A 260 -30.31 -4.62 -18.39
C GLY A 260 -29.42 -5.78 -18.89
N SER A 261 -28.42 -5.46 -19.72
CA SER A 261 -27.51 -6.44 -20.33
C SER A 261 -26.87 -7.37 -19.28
N ARG A 262 -26.85 -8.67 -19.57
CA ARG A 262 -26.15 -9.67 -18.74
C ARG A 262 -24.69 -9.85 -19.12
N LEU A 263 -24.28 -9.36 -20.30
CA LEU A 263 -22.91 -9.42 -20.77
C LEU A 263 -22.29 -8.01 -20.76
N PHE A 264 -21.16 -7.88 -20.09
CA PHE A 264 -20.38 -6.67 -20.02
C PHE A 264 -19.05 -6.91 -20.71
N ARG A 265 -18.85 -6.30 -21.88
CA ARG A 265 -17.68 -6.47 -22.74
C ARG A 265 -16.53 -5.61 -22.22
N GLU A 266 -15.39 -6.21 -21.91
CA GLU A 266 -14.17 -5.47 -21.58
C GLU A 266 -13.33 -5.23 -22.83
N ALA A 267 -13.07 -6.27 -23.65
CA ALA A 267 -12.18 -6.15 -24.80
C ALA A 267 -12.55 -7.09 -25.96
N VAL A 268 -12.10 -6.71 -27.16
CA VAL A 268 -12.31 -7.42 -28.42
C VAL A 268 -10.98 -7.62 -29.13
N TYR A 269 -10.82 -8.80 -29.75
CA TYR A 269 -9.61 -9.20 -30.44
C TYR A 269 -9.94 -9.85 -31.80
N ASN A 270 -9.15 -9.53 -32.82
CA ASN A 270 -9.37 -10.00 -34.19
C ASN A 270 -8.24 -10.89 -34.73
N HIS A 271 -7.09 -10.99 -34.05
CA HIS A 271 -5.96 -11.80 -34.52
C HIS A 271 -5.63 -12.92 -33.53
N TYR A 272 -5.62 -14.17 -34.01
CA TYR A 272 -5.31 -15.34 -33.19
C TYR A 272 -3.97 -15.95 -33.61
N ASN A 273 -3.10 -16.23 -32.65
CA ASN A 273 -1.85 -16.94 -32.91
C ASN A 273 -1.39 -17.72 -31.67
N ARG A 274 -1.19 -19.05 -31.81
CA ARG A 274 -0.63 -19.95 -30.78
C ARG A 274 -1.22 -19.75 -29.37
N GLY A 275 -2.55 -19.81 -29.24
CA GLY A 275 -3.23 -19.69 -27.95
C GLY A 275 -3.22 -18.26 -27.38
N GLN A 276 -3.06 -17.25 -28.24
CA GLN A 276 -3.08 -15.84 -27.84
C GLN A 276 -3.92 -15.02 -28.80
N TRP A 277 -4.70 -14.10 -28.25
CA TRP A 277 -5.54 -13.18 -29.00
C TRP A 277 -4.94 -11.77 -28.91
N TRP A 278 -4.82 -11.16 -30.08
CA TRP A 278 -4.22 -9.85 -30.26
C TRP A 278 -5.22 -8.92 -30.91
N HIS A 279 -5.15 -7.67 -30.47
CA HIS A 279 -5.82 -6.58 -31.14
C HIS A 279 -4.90 -6.11 -32.29
N ARG A 280 -5.44 -6.09 -33.51
CA ARG A 280 -4.82 -5.47 -34.67
C ARG A 280 -5.74 -4.37 -35.19
N PRO A 281 -5.23 -3.14 -35.38
CA PRO A 281 -6.00 -2.04 -35.94
C PRO A 281 -6.69 -2.42 -37.25
N VAL A 282 -7.95 -2.02 -37.40
CA VAL A 282 -8.70 -2.15 -38.65
C VAL A 282 -8.76 -0.78 -39.31
N PRO A 283 -8.14 -0.58 -40.49
CA PRO A 283 -8.16 0.71 -41.16
C PRO A 283 -9.58 1.08 -41.64
N ARG A 284 -9.87 2.38 -41.71
CA ARG A 284 -11.12 2.89 -42.25
C ARG A 284 -11.19 2.60 -43.76
N ARG A 285 -12.26 1.93 -44.19
CA ARG A 285 -12.53 1.68 -45.62
C ARG A 285 -12.87 2.98 -46.33
N GLY A 286 -12.19 3.26 -47.46
CA GLY A 286 -12.41 4.46 -48.27
C GLY A 286 -11.91 5.80 -47.70
N GLY A 287 -11.11 5.80 -46.61
CA GLY A 287 -10.50 7.02 -46.05
C GLY A 287 -9.03 7.19 -46.42
N GLU A 288 -8.52 8.43 -46.48
CA GLU A 288 -7.08 8.68 -46.64
C GLU A 288 -6.27 8.00 -45.50
N PRO A 289 -5.12 7.36 -45.81
CA PRO A 289 -4.26 6.75 -44.79
C PRO A 289 -3.85 7.78 -43.72
N GLY A 290 -4.30 7.59 -42.48
CA GLY A 290 -3.92 8.44 -41.34
C GLY A 290 -4.97 9.45 -40.88
N ARG A 291 -6.19 9.46 -41.44
CA ARG A 291 -7.35 10.17 -40.86
C ARG A 291 -8.06 9.31 -39.81
N SER A 292 -8.46 9.94 -38.71
CA SER A 292 -9.06 9.26 -37.55
C SER A 292 -10.45 8.67 -37.88
N PRO A 293 -10.78 7.44 -37.41
CA PRO A 293 -12.13 6.89 -37.49
C PRO A 293 -13.17 7.62 -36.62
N LEU A 294 -12.74 8.32 -35.56
CA LEU A 294 -13.61 9.01 -34.58
C LEU A 294 -13.57 10.55 -34.67
N ARG A 295 -12.62 11.15 -35.39
CA ARG A 295 -12.36 12.60 -35.45
C ARG A 295 -12.03 13.06 -36.87
N ASP A 296 -12.71 14.10 -37.33
CA ASP A 296 -12.48 14.72 -38.66
C ASP A 296 -11.51 15.93 -38.63
N ASP A 297 -10.95 16.31 -37.47
CA ASP A 297 -10.18 17.57 -37.31
C ASP A 297 -8.67 17.39 -37.07
N GLU A 298 -7.86 18.31 -37.65
CA GLU A 298 -6.38 18.33 -37.66
C GLU A 298 -5.70 18.54 -36.29
N THR A 299 -6.44 18.70 -35.19
CA THR A 299 -5.86 18.97 -33.87
C THR A 299 -5.29 17.71 -33.22
N ARG A 300 -4.06 17.34 -33.59
CA ARG A 300 -3.22 16.40 -32.84
C ARG A 300 -2.88 17.00 -31.48
N PHE A 301 -3.58 16.60 -30.43
CA PHE A 301 -3.03 16.71 -29.07
C PHE A 301 -1.82 15.76 -28.98
N GLY A 302 -0.68 16.31 -28.58
CA GLY A 302 0.61 15.62 -28.59
C GLY A 302 0.62 14.39 -27.69
N GLY A 303 0.43 13.22 -28.29
CA GLY A 303 0.74 11.94 -27.68
C GLY A 303 2.24 11.82 -27.41
N THR A 304 2.59 11.26 -26.26
CA THR A 304 4.00 11.00 -25.90
C THR A 304 4.58 9.91 -26.81
N GLU A 305 5.91 9.83 -27.00
CA GLU A 305 6.53 8.77 -27.83
C GLU A 305 6.14 7.34 -27.42
N THR A 306 5.64 7.15 -26.20
CA THR A 306 5.02 5.91 -25.70
C THR A 306 3.73 5.50 -26.44
N ASP A 307 2.95 6.45 -26.98
CA ASP A 307 1.71 6.17 -27.73
C ASP A 307 1.96 5.51 -29.09
N LYS A 308 3.14 5.71 -29.68
CA LYS A 308 3.50 5.11 -30.99
C LYS A 308 3.65 3.58 -30.94
N ARG A 309 3.64 2.96 -29.75
CA ARG A 309 3.75 1.50 -29.58
C ARG A 309 2.41 0.79 -29.33
N GLU A 310 1.31 1.50 -29.04
CA GLU A 310 0.07 0.92 -28.52
C GLU A 310 -1.15 1.01 -29.46
N GLY A 311 -1.00 0.73 -30.76
CA GLY A 311 -2.14 0.49 -31.67
C GLY A 311 -2.86 1.76 -32.17
N ASP A 312 -4.19 1.67 -32.33
CA ASP A 312 -5.11 2.67 -32.90
C ASP A 312 -6.14 3.19 -31.89
N TYR A 313 -5.73 3.26 -30.62
CA TYR A 313 -6.56 3.86 -29.58
C TYR A 313 -6.68 5.37 -29.80
N GLU A 314 -7.91 5.85 -29.83
CA GLU A 314 -8.23 7.27 -30.02
C GLU A 314 -9.11 7.79 -28.89
N PRO A 315 -8.89 9.03 -28.44
CA PRO A 315 -9.66 9.62 -27.35
C PRO A 315 -11.12 9.86 -27.79
N LEU A 316 -12.06 9.56 -26.91
CA LEU A 316 -13.47 9.90 -27.10
C LEU A 316 -13.69 11.41 -26.96
N TRP A 317 -14.77 11.90 -27.57
CA TRP A 317 -15.22 13.28 -27.37
C TRP A 317 -15.52 13.50 -25.89
N ASP A 318 -15.10 14.63 -25.34
CA ASP A 318 -15.25 14.96 -23.93
C ASP A 318 -15.94 16.30 -23.69
N ARG A 319 -16.60 16.43 -22.53
CA ARG A 319 -17.25 17.64 -22.06
C ARG A 319 -17.11 17.73 -20.54
N GLU A 320 -16.67 18.88 -20.03
CA GLU A 320 -16.61 19.14 -18.58
C GLU A 320 -17.99 19.56 -18.06
N LEU A 321 -18.42 18.94 -16.96
CA LEU A 321 -19.64 19.25 -16.26
C LEU A 321 -19.41 20.36 -15.22
N PRO A 322 -20.45 21.10 -14.80
CA PRO A 322 -20.31 22.19 -13.82
C PRO A 322 -19.74 21.76 -12.45
N ASP A 323 -19.79 20.47 -12.12
CA ASP A 323 -19.23 19.88 -10.90
C ASP A 323 -17.75 19.47 -11.03
N GLY A 324 -17.11 19.76 -12.16
CA GLY A 324 -15.71 19.43 -12.48
C GLY A 324 -15.48 17.98 -12.88
N ARG A 325 -16.54 17.22 -13.20
CA ARG A 325 -16.44 15.85 -13.72
C ARG A 325 -16.45 15.86 -15.25
N LEU A 326 -15.84 14.84 -15.85
CA LEU A 326 -15.81 14.67 -17.30
C LEU A 326 -16.90 13.70 -17.77
N GLN A 327 -17.48 14.04 -18.92
CA GLN A 327 -18.38 13.22 -19.69
C GLN A 327 -17.74 12.89 -21.03
N PHE A 328 -17.91 11.65 -21.51
CA PHE A 328 -17.36 11.16 -22.76
C PHE A 328 -18.45 10.54 -23.65
N ALA A 329 -18.37 10.72 -24.95
CA ALA A 329 -19.28 10.13 -25.92
C ALA A 329 -18.57 9.72 -27.22
N PHE A 330 -19.14 8.73 -27.92
CA PHE A 330 -18.66 8.34 -29.25
C PHE A 330 -18.99 9.37 -30.33
N GLU A 331 -20.08 10.11 -30.14
CA GLU A 331 -20.54 11.17 -31.06
C GLU A 331 -20.89 12.42 -30.26
N THR A 332 -20.62 13.60 -30.80
CA THR A 332 -20.91 14.88 -30.14
C THR A 332 -22.41 15.11 -29.92
N ALA A 333 -23.25 14.68 -30.87
CA ALA A 333 -24.70 14.79 -30.79
C ALA A 333 -25.31 14.03 -29.60
N GLU A 334 -24.59 13.05 -29.02
CA GLU A 334 -25.05 12.30 -27.85
C GLU A 334 -25.04 13.12 -26.55
N PHE A 335 -24.28 14.21 -26.51
CA PHE A 335 -24.26 15.06 -25.32
C PHE A 335 -25.57 15.83 -25.11
N ASP A 336 -26.26 16.19 -26.19
CA ASP A 336 -27.42 17.07 -26.16
C ASP A 336 -28.76 16.29 -26.16
N ARG A 337 -28.71 14.96 -26.23
CA ARG A 337 -29.89 14.08 -26.14
C ARG A 337 -30.36 13.89 -24.69
N ASP A 338 -31.67 13.77 -24.52
CA ASP A 338 -32.31 13.64 -23.19
C ASP A 338 -31.83 12.38 -22.44
N PRO A 339 -31.28 12.52 -21.21
CA PRO A 339 -30.89 11.41 -20.36
C PRO A 339 -32.07 10.57 -19.85
N GLY A 340 -33.29 11.11 -19.73
CA GLY A 340 -34.44 10.44 -19.11
C GLY A 340 -35.04 9.29 -19.93
N ILE A 341 -34.76 9.23 -21.23
CA ILE A 341 -35.25 8.19 -22.16
C ILE A 341 -34.30 6.96 -22.16
N ARG A 342 -33.16 7.04 -21.47
CA ARG A 342 -32.07 6.06 -21.56
C ARG A 342 -32.05 5.09 -20.39
N GLY A 343 -31.51 3.89 -20.63
CA GLY A 343 -31.04 3.04 -19.55
C GLY A 343 -29.81 3.67 -18.89
N GLN A 344 -29.83 3.80 -17.56
CA GLN A 344 -28.70 4.31 -16.79
C GLN A 344 -28.14 3.20 -15.91
N LEU A 345 -26.84 2.94 -16.04
CA LEU A 345 -26.09 2.04 -15.19
C LEU A 345 -25.04 2.82 -14.42
N ARG A 346 -24.89 2.54 -13.13
CA ARG A 346 -23.75 3.02 -12.34
C ARG A 346 -22.75 1.89 -12.18
N VAL A 347 -21.56 2.05 -12.75
CA VAL A 347 -20.47 1.08 -12.70
C VAL A 347 -19.41 1.58 -11.73
N LYS A 348 -19.03 0.74 -10.77
CA LYS A 348 -17.95 0.99 -9.82
C LYS A 348 -16.94 -0.13 -9.87
N GLY A 349 -15.66 0.17 -9.80
CA GLY A 349 -14.66 -0.90 -9.71
C GLY A 349 -13.25 -0.41 -9.46
N LYS A 350 -12.39 -1.35 -9.08
CA LYS A 350 -10.96 -1.10 -8.88
C LYS A 350 -10.24 -1.15 -10.23
N VAL A 351 -9.54 -0.07 -10.57
CA VAL A 351 -8.85 0.11 -11.85
C VAL A 351 -7.34 0.19 -11.67
N GLY A 352 -6.60 -0.33 -12.65
CA GLY A 352 -5.16 -0.13 -12.80
C GLY A 352 -4.84 1.00 -13.78
N THR A 353 -3.63 1.00 -14.33
CA THR A 353 -3.24 1.88 -15.45
C THR A 353 -3.75 1.28 -16.77
N LYS A 354 -4.44 2.07 -17.60
CA LYS A 354 -5.03 1.66 -18.89
C LYS A 354 -5.93 0.42 -18.84
N PRO A 355 -6.85 0.27 -17.85
CA PRO A 355 -7.72 -0.89 -17.83
C PRO A 355 -8.83 -0.75 -18.88
N PRO A 356 -9.19 -1.85 -19.59
CA PRO A 356 -10.43 -1.88 -20.34
C PRO A 356 -11.63 -1.73 -19.41
N LEU A 357 -12.70 -1.09 -19.88
CA LEU A 357 -13.92 -0.85 -19.13
C LEU A 357 -14.99 -1.90 -19.51
N PRO A 358 -15.68 -2.53 -18.53
CA PRO A 358 -16.75 -3.47 -18.79
C PRO A 358 -18.02 -2.72 -19.19
N LEU A 359 -18.33 -2.70 -20.48
CA LEU A 359 -19.42 -1.92 -21.04
C LEU A 359 -20.47 -2.83 -21.69
N PRO A 360 -21.77 -2.54 -21.53
CA PRO A 360 -22.80 -3.12 -22.38
C PRO A 360 -22.53 -2.82 -23.87
N PRO A 361 -22.93 -3.70 -24.79
CA PRO A 361 -22.72 -3.51 -26.21
C PRO A 361 -23.44 -2.27 -26.78
N SER A 362 -24.50 -1.78 -26.12
CA SER A 362 -25.31 -0.62 -26.49
C SER A 362 -24.90 0.68 -25.79
N THR A 363 -23.66 0.75 -25.28
CA THR A 363 -23.12 1.95 -24.62
C THR A 363 -22.92 3.09 -25.61
N GLN A 364 -23.47 4.26 -25.27
CA GLN A 364 -23.35 5.46 -26.12
C GLN A 364 -22.60 6.61 -25.43
N ARG A 365 -22.79 6.76 -24.12
CA ARG A 365 -22.23 7.87 -23.34
C ARG A 365 -21.77 7.39 -21.96
N LEU A 366 -20.63 7.91 -21.54
CA LEU A 366 -19.97 7.63 -20.28
C LEU A 366 -19.86 8.94 -19.49
N SER A 367 -20.16 8.93 -18.19
CA SER A 367 -20.18 10.17 -17.40
C SER A 367 -19.64 9.96 -15.98
N GLY A 368 -19.16 11.03 -15.38
CA GLY A 368 -18.81 11.06 -13.95
C GLY A 368 -17.37 10.67 -13.65
N PHE A 369 -16.47 10.78 -14.62
CA PHE A 369 -15.05 10.47 -14.43
C PHE A 369 -14.28 11.64 -13.81
N GLN A 370 -13.23 11.29 -13.08
CA GLN A 370 -12.18 12.19 -12.61
C GLN A 370 -10.85 11.59 -13.04
N VAL A 371 -10.11 12.30 -13.89
CA VAL A 371 -8.89 11.81 -14.54
C VAL A 371 -7.81 12.90 -14.50
N THR A 372 -6.60 12.55 -14.06
CA THR A 372 -5.44 13.43 -13.94
C THR A 372 -4.45 13.13 -15.06
N GLY A 373 -4.65 13.79 -16.19
CA GLY A 373 -3.79 13.67 -17.37
C GLY A 373 -4.05 12.37 -18.14
N GLY A 374 -4.72 12.49 -19.28
CA GLY A 374 -5.26 11.35 -20.05
C GLY A 374 -6.79 11.35 -20.04
N GLY A 375 -7.40 10.59 -20.94
CA GLY A 375 -8.85 10.55 -21.13
C GLY A 375 -9.42 9.13 -21.13
N ILE A 376 -10.53 8.96 -21.85
CA ILE A 376 -11.05 7.65 -22.21
C ILE A 376 -10.79 7.46 -23.68
N ASP A 377 -10.16 6.34 -24.05
CA ASP A 377 -9.88 6.01 -25.44
C ASP A 377 -10.70 4.80 -25.88
N ALA A 378 -10.99 4.73 -27.17
CA ALA A 378 -11.55 3.56 -27.83
C ALA A 378 -10.69 3.14 -29.02
N ASN A 379 -10.61 1.84 -29.31
CA ASN A 379 -9.96 1.32 -30.52
C ASN A 379 -10.96 0.98 -31.63
N SER A 380 -10.47 0.59 -32.82
CA SER A 380 -11.34 0.23 -33.95
C SER A 380 -12.26 -0.96 -33.68
N LEU A 381 -11.98 -1.80 -32.68
CA LEU A 381 -12.82 -2.96 -32.34
C LEU A 381 -13.86 -2.65 -31.25
N GLY A 382 -13.94 -1.39 -30.79
CA GLY A 382 -14.89 -0.97 -29.76
C GLY A 382 -14.49 -1.37 -28.33
N THR A 383 -13.19 -1.59 -28.09
CA THR A 383 -12.63 -1.71 -26.74
C THR A 383 -12.40 -0.32 -26.18
N VAL A 384 -12.98 -0.02 -25.02
CA VAL A 384 -12.84 1.27 -24.33
C VAL A 384 -11.91 1.11 -23.14
N ARG A 385 -10.92 1.98 -23.00
CA ARG A 385 -9.97 1.99 -21.89
C ARG A 385 -9.95 3.33 -21.17
N LEU A 386 -9.61 3.29 -19.89
CA LEU A 386 -9.42 4.49 -19.08
C LEU A 386 -7.92 4.78 -18.88
N GLU A 387 -7.47 5.96 -19.29
CA GLU A 387 -6.10 6.39 -19.03
C GLU A 387 -5.95 6.99 -17.62
N ASN A 388 -4.82 6.69 -16.97
CA ASN A 388 -4.37 7.30 -15.70
C ASN A 388 -5.46 7.65 -14.66
N PRO A 389 -6.18 6.66 -14.10
CA PRO A 389 -7.15 6.93 -13.04
C PRO A 389 -6.49 7.42 -11.74
N ASP A 390 -7.00 8.51 -11.18
CA ASP A 390 -6.40 9.24 -10.04
C ASP A 390 -6.23 8.41 -8.77
N HIS A 391 -7.16 7.47 -8.54
CA HIS A 391 -7.38 6.89 -7.21
C HIS A 391 -7.52 5.37 -7.20
N GLY A 392 -7.21 4.70 -8.32
CA GLY A 392 -7.26 3.24 -8.44
C GLY A 392 -8.65 2.61 -8.25
N VAL A 393 -9.70 3.43 -8.09
CA VAL A 393 -11.12 3.06 -8.04
C VAL A 393 -11.87 4.14 -8.80
N VAL A 394 -12.81 3.72 -9.64
CA VAL A 394 -13.65 4.62 -10.44
C VAL A 394 -15.12 4.32 -10.19
N SER A 395 -15.93 5.35 -10.31
CA SER A 395 -17.39 5.28 -10.29
C SER A 395 -17.89 6.13 -11.44
N PHE A 396 -18.54 5.52 -12.41
CA PHE A 396 -19.05 6.21 -13.59
C PHE A 396 -20.45 5.75 -13.95
N GLU A 397 -21.11 6.55 -14.76
CA GLU A 397 -22.44 6.29 -15.27
C GLU A 397 -22.33 5.95 -16.75
N VAL A 398 -23.05 4.90 -17.13
CA VAL A 398 -23.17 4.43 -18.51
C VAL A 398 -24.60 4.70 -18.93
N TYR A 399 -24.75 5.39 -20.06
CA TYR A 399 -26.04 5.57 -20.71
C TYR A 399 -26.13 4.61 -21.91
N GLU A 400 -27.13 3.74 -21.86
CA GLU A 400 -27.42 2.70 -22.85
C GLU A 400 -28.83 2.87 -23.44
N GLY A 401 -29.04 2.32 -24.64
CA GLY A 401 -30.38 2.33 -25.28
C GLY A 401 -30.42 2.66 -26.77
N GLY A 402 -29.27 2.66 -27.47
CA GLY A 402 -29.22 2.97 -28.90
C GLY A 402 -28.31 2.05 -29.72
N ARG A 403 -27.66 2.62 -30.76
CA ARG A 403 -26.75 1.89 -31.66
C ARG A 403 -25.57 1.28 -30.86
N PRO A 404 -25.06 0.11 -31.27
CA PRO A 404 -23.95 -0.53 -30.58
C PRO A 404 -22.70 0.36 -30.56
N LEU A 405 -21.87 0.14 -29.54
CA LEU A 405 -20.57 0.78 -29.32
C LEU A 405 -19.77 0.78 -30.64
N TYR A 406 -19.20 1.94 -31.01
CA TYR A 406 -18.50 2.13 -32.29
C TYR A 406 -17.51 1.00 -32.52
N GLU A 407 -17.70 0.27 -33.62
CA GLU A 407 -16.91 -0.91 -33.96
C GLU A 407 -16.76 -0.96 -35.47
N ALA A 408 -15.52 -1.08 -35.96
CA ALA A 408 -15.19 -1.10 -37.37
C ALA A 408 -15.88 -2.28 -38.07
N LEU A 409 -16.24 -2.05 -39.33
CA LEU A 409 -16.73 -3.06 -40.25
C LEU A 409 -15.76 -4.26 -40.33
N PRO A 410 -16.22 -5.45 -40.78
CA PRO A 410 -15.36 -6.62 -40.89
C PRO A 410 -14.15 -6.38 -41.80
N ASP A 411 -12.97 -6.78 -41.35
CA ASP A 411 -11.77 -6.84 -42.16
C ASP A 411 -11.67 -8.21 -42.87
N PRO A 412 -11.50 -8.27 -44.19
CA PRO A 412 -11.54 -9.53 -44.94
C PRO A 412 -10.31 -10.42 -44.68
N VAL A 413 -9.25 -9.89 -44.06
CA VAL A 413 -8.04 -10.64 -43.75
C VAL A 413 -8.04 -11.06 -42.27
N LEU A 414 -8.20 -10.10 -41.36
CA LEU A 414 -8.10 -10.30 -39.92
C LEU A 414 -9.33 -10.99 -39.35
N ASP A 415 -10.54 -10.56 -39.73
CA ASP A 415 -11.78 -11.10 -39.17
C ASP A 415 -12.20 -12.44 -39.79
N LEU A 416 -11.48 -12.90 -40.82
CA LEU A 416 -11.59 -14.24 -41.43
C LEU A 416 -10.34 -15.10 -41.23
N GLN A 417 -9.33 -14.61 -40.49
CA GLN A 417 -8.07 -15.31 -40.31
C GLN A 417 -8.23 -16.61 -39.49
N VAL A 418 -7.78 -17.73 -40.06
CA VAL A 418 -7.59 -19.02 -39.37
C VAL A 418 -6.13 -19.44 -39.50
N PRO A 419 -5.35 -19.54 -38.39
CA PRO A 419 -3.96 -19.96 -38.47
C PRO A 419 -3.81 -21.37 -39.04
N LEU A 420 -2.80 -21.56 -39.89
CA LEU A 420 -2.57 -22.83 -40.59
C LEU A 420 -2.44 -24.02 -39.62
N ALA A 421 -1.81 -23.78 -38.46
CA ALA A 421 -1.64 -24.79 -37.40
C ALA A 421 -2.94 -25.31 -36.80
N GLU A 422 -3.99 -24.49 -36.76
CA GLU A 422 -5.32 -24.91 -36.30
C GLU A 422 -6.16 -25.42 -37.49
N ARG A 423 -6.00 -24.79 -38.66
CA ARG A 423 -6.73 -25.13 -39.88
C ARG A 423 -6.43 -26.56 -40.35
N ILE A 424 -5.14 -26.91 -40.38
CA ILE A 424 -4.59 -28.20 -40.77
C ILE A 424 -3.48 -28.56 -39.77
N PRO A 425 -3.79 -29.24 -38.65
CA PRO A 425 -2.82 -29.63 -37.63
C PRO A 425 -1.59 -30.29 -38.22
N GLY A 426 -0.41 -29.83 -37.78
CA GLY A 426 0.85 -30.18 -38.41
C GLY A 426 2.02 -29.37 -37.86
N SER A 427 3.17 -29.48 -38.52
CA SER A 427 4.36 -28.73 -38.14
C SER A 427 5.05 -28.13 -39.36
N LEU A 428 5.57 -26.92 -39.19
CA LEU A 428 6.43 -26.25 -40.17
C LEU A 428 7.86 -26.77 -40.02
N LYS A 429 8.44 -27.32 -41.08
CA LYS A 429 9.86 -27.70 -41.11
C LYS A 429 10.76 -26.47 -41.34
N LYS A 430 12.08 -26.64 -41.17
CA LYS A 430 13.08 -25.58 -41.41
C LYS A 430 13.07 -25.03 -42.86
N ASN A 431 12.55 -25.79 -43.81
CA ASN A 431 12.40 -25.41 -45.21
C ASN A 431 11.05 -24.73 -45.54
N GLU A 432 10.33 -24.24 -44.52
CA GLU A 432 9.03 -23.55 -44.66
C GLU A 432 7.89 -24.40 -45.26
N GLU A 433 8.08 -25.71 -45.38
CA GLU A 433 7.06 -26.64 -45.83
C GLU A 433 6.16 -27.07 -44.65
N TRP A 434 4.85 -27.00 -44.85
CA TRP A 434 3.86 -27.43 -43.86
C TRP A 434 3.53 -28.92 -44.05
N ILE A 435 3.79 -29.73 -43.02
CA ILE A 435 3.45 -31.16 -43.03
C ILE A 435 2.29 -31.40 -42.07
N PRO A 436 1.11 -31.81 -42.58
CA PRO A 436 0.00 -32.24 -41.75
C PRO A 436 0.38 -33.45 -40.90
N ASP A 437 -0.06 -33.49 -39.65
CA ASP A 437 0.17 -34.63 -38.75
C ASP A 437 -0.93 -35.70 -38.83
N GLY A 438 -1.87 -35.54 -39.77
CA GLY A 438 -2.98 -36.47 -40.04
C GLY A 438 -4.18 -36.31 -39.10
N ARG A 439 -4.19 -35.32 -38.21
CA ARG A 439 -5.34 -35.02 -37.36
C ARG A 439 -6.30 -34.05 -38.05
N ASP A 440 -7.59 -34.26 -37.81
CA ASP A 440 -8.64 -33.36 -38.25
C ASP A 440 -8.44 -31.96 -37.62
N GLY A 441 -8.49 -30.93 -38.47
CA GLY A 441 -8.36 -29.53 -38.11
C GLY A 441 -9.68 -28.77 -38.14
N ILE A 442 -9.62 -27.45 -37.97
CA ILE A 442 -10.79 -26.56 -38.09
C ILE A 442 -11.46 -26.71 -39.46
N ARG A 443 -10.68 -26.87 -40.53
CA ARG A 443 -11.21 -27.04 -41.89
C ARG A 443 -12.10 -28.27 -42.01
N GLU A 444 -11.58 -29.40 -41.57
CA GLU A 444 -12.28 -30.69 -41.62
C GLU A 444 -13.55 -30.66 -40.76
N VAL A 445 -13.48 -30.09 -39.55
CA VAL A 445 -14.67 -29.94 -38.68
C VAL A 445 -15.71 -29.01 -39.30
N CYS A 446 -15.29 -27.91 -39.90
CA CYS A 446 -16.18 -26.98 -40.61
C CYS A 446 -16.93 -27.67 -41.76
N ASP A 447 -16.23 -28.53 -42.51
CA ASP A 447 -16.79 -29.28 -43.63
C ASP A 447 -17.73 -30.39 -43.13
N GLN A 448 -17.34 -31.15 -42.10
CA GLN A 448 -18.17 -32.17 -41.45
C GLN A 448 -19.46 -31.60 -40.84
N TRP A 449 -19.41 -30.37 -40.30
CA TRP A 449 -20.58 -29.70 -39.72
C TRP A 449 -21.40 -28.95 -40.75
N GLY A 450 -20.96 -28.91 -42.02
CA GLY A 450 -21.68 -28.27 -43.13
C GLY A 450 -21.85 -26.76 -42.94
N LEU A 451 -20.85 -26.07 -42.36
CA LEU A 451 -20.99 -24.66 -42.01
C LEU A 451 -20.82 -23.70 -43.18
N ARG A 452 -20.13 -24.13 -44.26
CA ARG A 452 -19.83 -23.28 -45.43
C ARG A 452 -21.10 -22.86 -46.16
N GLY A 453 -21.15 -21.59 -46.58
CA GLY A 453 -22.26 -21.04 -47.35
C GLY A 453 -23.54 -20.82 -46.55
N LEU A 454 -23.51 -21.05 -45.23
CA LEU A 454 -24.63 -20.71 -44.34
C LEU A 454 -24.62 -19.23 -43.96
N SER A 455 -25.79 -18.71 -43.58
CA SER A 455 -25.87 -17.41 -42.90
C SER A 455 -25.27 -17.51 -41.50
N ALA A 456 -24.79 -16.37 -40.96
CA ALA A 456 -24.27 -16.26 -39.60
C ALA A 456 -25.23 -16.86 -38.55
N GLU A 457 -26.52 -16.63 -38.69
CA GLU A 457 -27.56 -17.09 -37.78
C GLU A 457 -27.74 -18.62 -37.78
N LYS A 458 -27.69 -19.24 -38.96
CA LYS A 458 -27.75 -20.71 -39.09
C LYS A 458 -26.46 -21.35 -38.58
N ALA A 459 -25.30 -20.79 -38.94
CA ALA A 459 -24.00 -21.33 -38.53
C ALA A 459 -23.83 -21.29 -37.00
N THR A 460 -24.15 -20.16 -36.36
CA THR A 460 -24.10 -20.00 -34.90
C THR A 460 -25.06 -20.96 -34.18
N SER A 461 -26.27 -21.16 -34.73
CA SER A 461 -27.24 -22.13 -34.19
C SER A 461 -26.70 -23.56 -34.21
N ILE A 462 -26.10 -24.00 -35.33
CA ILE A 462 -25.50 -25.34 -35.47
C ILE A 462 -24.31 -25.49 -34.52
N ILE A 463 -23.41 -24.52 -34.46
CA ILE A 463 -22.24 -24.55 -33.56
C ILE A 463 -22.70 -24.71 -32.11
N LYS A 464 -23.70 -23.92 -31.69
CA LYS A 464 -24.28 -24.00 -30.35
C LYS A 464 -24.87 -25.38 -30.06
N GLU A 465 -25.66 -25.93 -30.97
CA GLU A 465 -26.25 -27.26 -30.82
C GLU A 465 -25.18 -28.36 -30.70
N ARG A 466 -24.13 -28.31 -31.52
CA ARG A 466 -23.02 -29.29 -31.50
C ARG A 466 -22.25 -29.22 -30.18
N PHE A 467 -21.95 -28.02 -29.70
CA PHE A 467 -21.31 -27.82 -28.40
C PHE A 467 -22.17 -28.30 -27.24
N LEU A 468 -23.48 -28.04 -27.26
CA LEU A 468 -24.41 -28.51 -26.22
C LEU A 468 -24.51 -30.03 -26.15
N LYS A 469 -24.50 -30.72 -27.29
CA LYS A 469 -24.68 -32.19 -27.35
C LYS A 469 -23.38 -32.97 -27.14
N GLY A 470 -22.25 -32.44 -27.59
CA GLY A 470 -21.00 -33.20 -27.74
C GLY A 470 -19.85 -32.82 -26.81
N PHE A 471 -19.95 -31.71 -26.07
CA PHE A 471 -18.85 -31.14 -25.30
C PHE A 471 -19.23 -30.93 -23.83
N THR A 472 -18.24 -30.86 -22.95
CA THR A 472 -18.44 -30.68 -21.50
C THR A 472 -17.68 -29.47 -20.99
N TYR A 473 -18.28 -28.69 -20.09
CA TYR A 473 -17.59 -27.58 -19.45
C TYR A 473 -16.67 -28.08 -18.34
N SER A 474 -15.40 -27.68 -18.33
CA SER A 474 -14.47 -28.03 -17.26
C SER A 474 -13.41 -26.95 -17.00
N LEU A 475 -13.21 -26.64 -15.73
CA LEU A 475 -12.13 -25.77 -15.23
C LEU A 475 -10.78 -26.49 -15.07
N HIS A 476 -10.77 -27.81 -15.28
CA HIS A 476 -9.61 -28.67 -15.12
C HIS A 476 -9.40 -29.53 -16.37
N ARG A 477 -8.21 -29.47 -16.96
CA ARG A 477 -7.75 -30.42 -17.97
C ARG A 477 -6.59 -31.25 -17.42
N ARG A 478 -6.72 -32.57 -17.50
CA ARG A 478 -5.67 -33.54 -17.14
C ARG A 478 -4.88 -33.90 -18.40
N ASN A 479 -3.56 -33.74 -18.35
CA ASN A 479 -2.58 -34.19 -19.36
C ASN A 479 -2.82 -33.72 -20.80
N GLN A 480 -2.20 -32.61 -21.19
CA GLN A 480 -1.79 -32.38 -22.57
C GLN A 480 -0.41 -33.01 -22.78
N ARG A 481 -0.26 -33.89 -23.78
CA ARG A 481 1.06 -34.34 -24.24
C ARG A 481 1.81 -33.11 -24.78
N SER A 482 2.85 -32.72 -24.06
CA SER A 482 3.72 -31.57 -24.29
C SER A 482 4.05 -31.28 -25.76
N GLY A 483 3.76 -30.04 -26.19
CA GLY A 483 4.77 -29.22 -26.86
C GLY A 483 4.60 -28.88 -28.34
N LYS A 484 3.70 -29.52 -29.10
CA LYS A 484 3.64 -29.31 -30.58
C LYS A 484 2.25 -29.34 -31.23
N SER A 485 1.16 -29.58 -30.50
CA SER A 485 -0.19 -29.71 -31.07
C SER A 485 -1.03 -28.42 -30.96
N SER A 486 -1.89 -28.18 -31.96
CA SER A 486 -2.96 -27.18 -31.88
C SER A 486 -4.00 -27.61 -30.82
N ALA A 487 -4.10 -26.82 -29.75
CA ALA A 487 -4.93 -27.15 -28.59
C ALA A 487 -6.44 -27.03 -28.89
N VAL A 488 -6.81 -26.14 -29.83
CA VAL A 488 -8.22 -25.92 -30.22
C VAL A 488 -8.70 -27.05 -31.12
N ALA A 489 -7.89 -27.51 -32.09
CA ALA A 489 -8.25 -28.68 -32.89
C ALA A 489 -8.39 -29.93 -32.02
N GLU A 490 -7.48 -30.15 -31.07
CA GLU A 490 -7.57 -31.27 -30.11
C GLU A 490 -8.86 -31.23 -29.27
N PHE A 491 -9.29 -30.03 -28.84
CA PHE A 491 -10.57 -29.84 -28.16
C PHE A 491 -11.76 -30.24 -29.05
N LEU A 492 -11.75 -29.86 -30.32
CA LEU A 492 -12.84 -30.16 -31.28
C LEU A 492 -12.88 -31.63 -31.72
N THR A 493 -11.73 -32.25 -31.94
CA THR A 493 -11.60 -33.57 -32.58
C THR A 493 -11.25 -34.69 -31.62
N GLY A 494 -11.13 -34.38 -30.33
CA GLY A 494 -10.94 -35.37 -29.27
C GLY A 494 -11.94 -36.54 -29.40
N ARG A 495 -11.46 -37.78 -29.28
CA ARG A 495 -12.29 -38.98 -29.46
C ARG A 495 -13.19 -39.27 -28.26
N ASP A 496 -12.75 -38.87 -27.07
CA ASP A 496 -13.46 -39.10 -25.80
C ASP A 496 -14.09 -37.81 -25.28
N ARG A 497 -15.19 -37.92 -24.53
CA ARG A 497 -15.84 -36.77 -23.86
C ARG A 497 -14.90 -36.01 -22.93
N GLU A 498 -13.94 -36.70 -22.31
CA GLU A 498 -12.91 -36.08 -21.47
C GLU A 498 -11.97 -35.16 -22.27
N ASN A 499 -11.70 -35.49 -23.53
CA ASN A 499 -10.89 -34.67 -24.43
C ASN A 499 -11.72 -33.53 -25.06
N ARG A 500 -13.04 -33.64 -25.14
CA ARG A 500 -13.96 -32.56 -25.53
C ARG A 500 -14.44 -31.71 -24.35
N ALA A 501 -13.54 -31.50 -23.38
CA ALA A 501 -13.78 -30.66 -22.22
C ALA A 501 -12.84 -29.45 -22.17
N GLY A 502 -13.40 -28.27 -21.86
CA GLY A 502 -12.68 -27.01 -21.76
C GLY A 502 -13.48 -25.92 -21.04
N HIS A 503 -12.85 -24.79 -20.77
CA HIS A 503 -13.48 -23.58 -20.22
C HIS A 503 -13.92 -22.62 -21.33
N CYS A 504 -14.58 -21.51 -20.96
CA CYS A 504 -15.20 -20.56 -21.89
C CYS A 504 -14.29 -20.10 -23.05
N GLU A 505 -12.99 -19.92 -22.82
CA GLU A 505 -12.04 -19.51 -23.87
C GLU A 505 -11.87 -20.54 -24.99
N TYR A 506 -11.95 -21.85 -24.69
CA TYR A 506 -11.90 -22.90 -25.73
C TYR A 506 -13.13 -22.87 -26.62
N PHE A 507 -14.33 -22.76 -26.02
CA PHE A 507 -15.58 -22.68 -26.77
C PHE A 507 -15.64 -21.43 -27.65
N ALA A 508 -15.29 -20.27 -27.09
CA ALA A 508 -15.28 -19.01 -27.83
C ALA A 508 -14.22 -19.02 -28.95
N THR A 509 -12.99 -19.47 -28.67
CA THR A 509 -11.93 -19.56 -29.69
C THR A 509 -12.31 -20.54 -30.80
N ALA A 510 -12.81 -21.73 -30.46
CA ALA A 510 -13.25 -22.72 -31.44
C ALA A 510 -14.40 -22.20 -32.32
N ALA A 511 -15.40 -21.54 -31.71
CA ALA A 511 -16.51 -20.93 -32.45
C ALA A 511 -16.03 -19.83 -33.42
N VAL A 512 -15.13 -18.94 -32.97
CA VAL A 512 -14.55 -17.91 -33.85
C VAL A 512 -13.87 -18.56 -35.06
N LEU A 513 -12.98 -19.53 -34.82
CA LEU A 513 -12.23 -20.17 -35.91
C LEU A 513 -13.12 -20.95 -36.88
N LEU A 514 -14.18 -21.62 -36.38
CA LEU A 514 -15.15 -22.32 -37.24
C LEU A 514 -15.96 -21.35 -38.09
N LEU A 515 -16.43 -20.23 -37.52
CA LEU A 515 -17.16 -19.20 -38.28
C LEU A 515 -16.27 -18.57 -39.36
N ARG A 516 -15.02 -18.27 -39.02
CA ARG A 516 -14.03 -17.74 -39.96
C ARG A 516 -13.73 -18.69 -41.11
N GLU A 517 -13.56 -19.98 -40.82
CA GLU A 517 -13.38 -21.01 -41.86
C GLU A 517 -14.63 -21.16 -42.75
N ALA A 518 -15.82 -20.93 -42.19
CA ALA A 518 -17.08 -20.91 -42.93
C ALA A 518 -17.28 -19.65 -43.79
N GLY A 519 -16.36 -18.67 -43.72
CA GLY A 519 -16.45 -17.39 -44.44
C GLY A 519 -17.28 -16.32 -43.73
N ILE A 520 -17.62 -16.52 -42.44
CA ILE A 520 -18.38 -15.57 -41.64
C ILE A 520 -17.40 -14.79 -40.75
N PRO A 521 -17.30 -13.45 -40.88
CA PRO A 521 -16.40 -12.68 -40.04
C PRO A 521 -16.77 -12.78 -38.56
N ALA A 522 -15.77 -13.04 -37.73
CA ALA A 522 -15.96 -13.22 -36.29
C ALA A 522 -14.77 -12.67 -35.49
N ARG A 523 -15.04 -12.13 -34.30
CA ARG A 523 -14.03 -11.61 -33.34
C ARG A 523 -14.18 -12.29 -31.98
N TYR A 524 -13.08 -12.38 -31.26
CA TYR A 524 -13.05 -12.94 -29.91
C TYR A 524 -13.28 -11.84 -28.87
N CYS A 525 -14.22 -12.05 -27.95
CA CYS A 525 -14.58 -11.10 -26.91
C CYS A 525 -14.30 -11.67 -25.51
N VAL A 526 -13.90 -10.79 -24.59
CA VAL A 526 -13.79 -11.09 -23.17
C VAL A 526 -14.47 -10.02 -22.33
N GLY A 527 -14.94 -10.41 -21.15
CA GLY A 527 -15.54 -9.50 -20.19
C GLY A 527 -16.16 -10.28 -19.03
N TYR A 528 -17.36 -9.87 -18.59
CA TYR A 528 -18.08 -10.55 -17.51
C TYR A 528 -19.51 -10.90 -17.88
N SER A 529 -19.97 -12.02 -17.35
CA SER A 529 -21.37 -12.41 -17.33
C SER A 529 -21.98 -12.16 -15.95
N ALA A 530 -22.97 -11.28 -15.86
CA ALA A 530 -23.63 -10.91 -14.61
C ALA A 530 -24.51 -12.06 -14.08
N GLN A 531 -24.12 -12.59 -12.93
CA GLN A 531 -24.74 -13.79 -12.33
C GLN A 531 -25.18 -13.58 -10.88
N GLU A 532 -24.52 -12.68 -10.16
CA GLU A 532 -24.77 -12.44 -8.74
C GLU A 532 -25.36 -11.03 -8.56
N GLN A 533 -26.55 -10.96 -7.98
CA GLN A 533 -27.20 -9.70 -7.63
C GLN A 533 -27.32 -9.59 -6.11
N THR A 534 -27.03 -8.41 -5.56
CA THR A 534 -27.22 -8.11 -4.14
C THR A 534 -28.71 -7.88 -3.84
N GLY A 535 -29.08 -7.98 -2.55
CA GLY A 535 -30.43 -7.59 -2.10
C GLY A 535 -30.78 -6.11 -2.32
N THR A 536 -29.81 -5.28 -2.71
CA THR A 536 -30.00 -3.86 -3.08
C THR A 536 -30.12 -3.64 -4.60
N GLY A 537 -30.13 -4.71 -5.39
CA GLY A 537 -30.26 -4.67 -6.85
C GLY A 537 -28.95 -4.45 -7.62
N GLU A 538 -27.79 -4.49 -6.96
CA GLU A 538 -26.47 -4.32 -7.62
C GLU A 538 -25.94 -5.67 -8.15
N TRP A 539 -25.50 -5.71 -9.39
CA TRP A 539 -24.79 -6.85 -9.99
C TRP A 539 -23.32 -6.84 -9.57
N LEU A 540 -22.83 -7.96 -9.02
CA LEU A 540 -21.45 -8.15 -8.64
C LEU A 540 -20.70 -8.91 -9.74
N LEU A 541 -19.78 -8.24 -10.44
CA LEU A 541 -18.92 -8.85 -11.46
C LEU A 541 -17.60 -9.26 -10.79
N ARG A 542 -17.39 -10.57 -10.63
CA ARG A 542 -16.21 -11.15 -9.98
C ARG A 542 -15.24 -11.69 -11.02
N GLY A 543 -14.01 -11.97 -10.60
CA GLY A 543 -13.08 -12.71 -11.46
C GLY A 543 -13.57 -14.11 -11.84
N SER A 544 -14.46 -14.72 -11.04
CA SER A 544 -15.18 -15.97 -11.38
C SER A 544 -16.35 -15.79 -12.32
N HIS A 545 -16.73 -14.55 -12.62
CA HIS A 545 -17.74 -14.23 -13.62
C HIS A 545 -17.11 -13.80 -14.94
N ALA A 546 -15.77 -13.86 -15.03
CA ALA A 546 -15.05 -13.57 -16.26
C ALA A 546 -15.44 -14.58 -17.33
N HIS A 547 -15.84 -14.08 -18.49
CA HIS A 547 -16.42 -14.88 -19.56
C HIS A 547 -15.83 -14.50 -20.91
N ALA A 548 -15.83 -15.46 -21.83
CA ALA A 548 -15.38 -15.27 -23.20
C ALA A 548 -16.48 -15.72 -24.17
N TRP A 549 -16.72 -14.94 -25.22
CA TRP A 549 -17.73 -15.20 -26.24
C TRP A 549 -17.28 -14.67 -27.61
N VAL A 550 -18.16 -14.76 -28.60
CA VAL A 550 -17.87 -14.41 -29.99
C VAL A 550 -18.65 -13.16 -30.41
N ARG A 551 -18.01 -12.25 -31.14
CA ARG A 551 -18.69 -11.23 -31.94
C ARG A 551 -18.84 -11.78 -33.36
N VAL A 552 -20.04 -11.84 -33.91
CA VAL A 552 -20.29 -12.39 -35.25
C VAL A 552 -20.89 -11.30 -36.14
N TRP A 553 -20.41 -11.20 -37.37
CA TRP A 553 -21.00 -10.29 -38.35
C TRP A 553 -22.26 -10.90 -38.97
N HIS A 554 -23.40 -10.25 -38.76
CA HIS A 554 -24.67 -10.60 -39.39
C HIS A 554 -24.91 -9.65 -40.56
N GLY A 555 -24.55 -10.09 -41.76
CA GLY A 555 -24.73 -9.31 -42.98
C GLY A 555 -23.77 -9.72 -44.08
N THR A 556 -23.60 -8.83 -45.05
CA THR A 556 -22.63 -9.00 -46.14
C THR A 556 -21.33 -8.29 -45.78
N VAL A 557 -20.19 -8.88 -46.16
CA VAL A 557 -18.90 -8.20 -46.01
C VAL A 557 -18.92 -7.03 -47.00
N PRO A 558 -18.69 -5.79 -46.55
CA PRO A 558 -18.69 -4.65 -47.46
C PRO A 558 -17.58 -4.78 -48.53
N PRO A 559 -17.61 -3.98 -49.60
CA PRO A 559 -16.47 -3.78 -50.50
C PRO A 559 -15.38 -2.90 -49.85
N ASP A 560 -14.13 -2.98 -50.34
CA ASP A 560 -12.99 -2.24 -49.77
C ASP A 560 -13.18 -0.71 -49.82
N GLU A 561 -13.91 -0.23 -50.83
CA GLU A 561 -14.37 1.16 -50.95
C GLU A 561 -15.90 1.18 -50.88
N ILE A 562 -16.44 1.93 -49.91
CA ILE A 562 -17.89 2.10 -49.74
C ILE A 562 -18.33 3.27 -50.63
N PRO A 563 -19.34 3.08 -51.51
CA PRO A 563 -19.83 4.17 -52.35
C PRO A 563 -20.35 5.36 -51.53
N ASP A 564 -20.10 6.57 -52.02
CA ASP A 564 -20.54 7.81 -51.37
C ASP A 564 -22.06 7.82 -51.13
N GLY A 565 -22.46 8.19 -49.91
CA GLY A 565 -23.86 8.28 -49.50
C GLY A 565 -24.52 6.96 -49.05
N VAL A 566 -23.82 5.83 -49.10
CA VAL A 566 -24.29 4.55 -48.54
C VAL A 566 -23.95 4.48 -47.05
N ASP A 567 -24.96 4.29 -46.19
CA ASP A 567 -24.74 4.08 -44.74
C ASP A 567 -24.03 2.73 -44.52
N PRO A 568 -22.83 2.69 -43.92
CA PRO A 568 -22.12 1.45 -43.57
C PRO A 568 -22.97 0.44 -42.79
N ALA A 569 -23.95 0.93 -42.01
CA ALA A 569 -24.86 0.07 -41.25
C ALA A 569 -25.79 -0.78 -42.16
N SER A 570 -25.94 -0.44 -43.44
CA SER A 570 -26.76 -1.22 -44.38
C SER A 570 -26.18 -2.59 -44.70
N TYR A 571 -24.86 -2.77 -44.55
CA TYR A 571 -24.18 -4.03 -44.86
C TYR A 571 -24.42 -5.11 -43.80
N GLY A 572 -24.69 -4.72 -42.55
CA GLY A 572 -24.89 -5.65 -41.44
C GLY A 572 -24.55 -5.06 -40.08
N SER A 573 -24.54 -5.92 -39.08
CA SER A 573 -24.18 -5.54 -37.71
C SER A 573 -23.45 -6.65 -36.96
N TRP A 574 -22.60 -6.24 -36.01
CA TRP A 574 -21.96 -7.15 -35.06
C TRP A 574 -22.94 -7.58 -33.97
N GLN A 575 -23.04 -8.89 -33.72
CA GLN A 575 -23.88 -9.45 -32.66
C GLN A 575 -23.07 -10.37 -31.75
N ASP A 576 -23.40 -10.38 -30.46
CA ASP A 576 -22.77 -11.27 -29.48
C ASP A 576 -23.36 -12.68 -29.57
N PHE A 577 -22.48 -13.68 -29.70
CA PHE A 577 -22.80 -15.10 -29.73
C PHE A 577 -22.04 -15.83 -28.62
N ASP A 578 -22.78 -16.34 -27.63
CA ASP A 578 -22.23 -17.21 -26.59
C ASP A 578 -22.38 -18.69 -26.98
N ALA A 579 -21.24 -19.33 -27.21
CA ALA A 579 -21.13 -20.73 -27.62
C ALA A 579 -21.00 -21.69 -26.43
N THR A 580 -20.91 -21.19 -25.19
CA THR A 580 -20.70 -22.02 -24.00
C THR A 580 -21.97 -22.75 -23.54
N THR A 581 -21.80 -23.89 -22.86
CA THR A 581 -22.92 -24.75 -22.44
C THR A 581 -23.52 -24.29 -21.10
N PRO A 582 -24.86 -24.22 -20.92
CA PRO A 582 -25.50 -23.69 -19.71
C PRO A 582 -25.05 -24.30 -18.36
N GLN A 583 -24.43 -25.49 -18.37
CA GLN A 583 -23.83 -26.11 -17.19
C GLN A 583 -22.73 -25.25 -16.56
N TRP A 584 -22.11 -24.35 -17.32
CA TRP A 584 -21.07 -23.46 -16.84
C TRP A 584 -21.55 -22.59 -15.66
N PHE A 585 -22.80 -22.13 -15.68
CA PHE A 585 -23.38 -21.32 -14.59
C PHE A 585 -23.34 -22.05 -13.24
N ALA A 586 -23.47 -23.38 -13.21
CA ALA A 586 -23.43 -24.14 -11.95
C ALA A 586 -21.99 -24.44 -11.47
N LEU A 587 -21.02 -24.48 -12.39
CA LEU A 587 -19.62 -24.80 -12.11
C LEU A 587 -18.80 -23.56 -11.74
N GLU A 588 -19.12 -22.39 -12.33
CA GLU A 588 -18.47 -21.10 -12.07
C GLU A 588 -19.31 -20.17 -11.21
N GLY A 589 -20.65 -20.22 -11.36
CA GLY A 589 -21.59 -19.41 -10.61
C GLY A 589 -21.64 -19.83 -9.15
N SER A 590 -20.92 -19.06 -8.33
CA SER A 590 -21.19 -18.86 -6.90
C SER A 590 -21.62 -20.11 -6.12
N GLY A 591 -20.75 -21.11 -5.99
CA GLY A 591 -20.88 -22.04 -4.87
C GLY A 591 -21.04 -21.24 -3.58
N ALA A 592 -22.14 -21.48 -2.85
CA ALA A 592 -22.67 -20.67 -1.73
C ALA A 592 -21.58 -19.86 -1.02
N SER A 593 -21.70 -18.53 -1.04
CA SER A 593 -20.69 -17.66 -0.44
C SER A 593 -20.45 -18.09 1.00
N LYS A 594 -19.23 -18.54 1.31
CA LYS A 594 -18.87 -18.87 2.69
C LYS A 594 -19.05 -17.60 3.53
N TRP A 595 -19.48 -17.72 4.79
CA TRP A 595 -19.65 -16.56 5.68
C TRP A 595 -18.40 -15.66 5.72
N SER A 596 -17.21 -16.25 5.59
CA SER A 596 -15.93 -15.51 5.49
C SER A 596 -15.81 -14.67 4.23
N GLN A 597 -16.39 -15.10 3.10
CA GLN A 597 -16.45 -14.30 1.86
C GLN A 597 -17.39 -13.11 2.02
N ARG A 598 -18.53 -13.27 2.71
CA ARG A 598 -19.45 -12.15 2.99
C ARG A 598 -18.78 -11.04 3.81
N ILE A 599 -17.94 -11.40 4.77
CA ILE A 599 -17.16 -10.42 5.55
C ILE A 599 -16.11 -9.73 4.67
N LEU A 600 -15.40 -10.50 3.85
CA LEU A 600 -14.41 -9.95 2.91
C LEU A 600 -15.06 -9.00 1.89
N ASP A 601 -16.22 -9.37 1.34
CA ASP A 601 -16.99 -8.55 0.40
C ASP A 601 -17.54 -7.29 1.06
N TRP A 602 -18.09 -7.40 2.28
CA TRP A 602 -18.53 -6.23 3.06
C TRP A 602 -17.38 -5.25 3.29
N TRP A 603 -16.21 -5.76 3.66
CA TRP A 603 -15.02 -4.94 3.89
C TRP A 603 -14.50 -4.32 2.59
N GLN A 604 -14.48 -5.08 1.49
CA GLN A 604 -14.10 -4.59 0.17
C GLN A 604 -15.03 -3.46 -0.29
N ASN A 605 -16.34 -3.67 -0.21
CA ASN A 605 -17.35 -2.68 -0.62
C ASN A 605 -17.27 -1.41 0.22
N THR A 606 -17.20 -1.56 1.55
CA THR A 606 -17.10 -0.41 2.48
C THR A 606 -15.87 0.43 2.17
N ARG A 607 -14.73 -0.22 1.91
CA ARG A 607 -13.48 0.46 1.55
C ARG A 607 -13.60 1.18 0.20
N GLU A 608 -14.12 0.53 -0.83
CA GLU A 608 -14.28 1.13 -2.16
C GLU A 608 -15.26 2.30 -2.15
N ASP A 609 -16.40 2.17 -1.46
CA ASP A 609 -17.37 3.26 -1.32
C ASP A 609 -16.81 4.42 -0.50
N PHE A 610 -16.07 4.14 0.57
CA PHE A 610 -15.34 5.17 1.31
C PHE A 610 -14.31 5.88 0.44
N LEU A 611 -13.61 5.15 -0.45
CA LEU A 611 -12.65 5.76 -1.36
C LEU A 611 -13.33 6.70 -2.34
N VAL A 612 -14.37 6.25 -3.04
CA VAL A 612 -15.17 7.09 -3.96
C VAL A 612 -15.71 8.33 -3.24
N TRP A 613 -16.19 8.17 -2.01
CA TRP A 613 -16.67 9.28 -1.19
C TRP A 613 -15.54 10.26 -0.79
N ARG A 614 -14.40 9.74 -0.33
CA ARG A 614 -13.24 10.53 0.10
C ARG A 614 -12.65 11.33 -1.07
N THR A 615 -12.65 10.76 -2.26
CA THR A 615 -12.06 11.36 -3.47
C THR A 615 -13.01 12.29 -4.20
N SER A 616 -14.31 12.26 -3.88
CA SER A 616 -15.28 13.19 -4.43
C SER A 616 -14.87 14.67 -4.19
N PRO A 617 -15.15 15.59 -5.14
CA PRO A 617 -14.82 17.00 -5.00
C PRO A 617 -15.35 17.58 -3.68
N GLY A 618 -14.50 18.29 -2.94
CA GLY A 618 -14.84 18.90 -1.64
C GLY A 618 -14.57 18.02 -0.41
N ASN A 619 -14.68 16.70 -0.48
CA ASN A 619 -14.42 15.81 0.68
C ASN A 619 -12.93 15.62 0.94
N MET A 620 -12.11 15.52 -0.12
CA MET A 620 -10.66 15.33 -0.02
C MET A 620 -9.99 16.45 0.80
N ARG A 621 -10.39 17.71 0.56
CA ARG A 621 -9.86 18.86 1.28
C ARG A 621 -10.26 18.84 2.76
N LYS A 622 -11.51 18.51 3.08
CA LYS A 622 -12.01 18.39 4.46
C LYS A 622 -11.23 17.33 5.26
N ILE A 623 -11.03 16.15 4.68
CA ILE A 623 -10.32 15.04 5.35
C ILE A 623 -8.85 15.38 5.59
N SER A 624 -8.20 16.03 4.62
CA SER A 624 -6.80 16.48 4.78
C SER A 624 -6.67 17.43 5.97
N TRP A 625 -7.60 18.39 6.12
CA TRP A 625 -7.64 19.29 7.28
C TRP A 625 -7.86 18.57 8.61
N ILE A 626 -8.76 17.58 8.66
CA ILE A 626 -9.00 16.78 9.87
C ILE A 626 -7.73 16.03 10.29
N ILE A 627 -7.02 15.42 9.33
CA ILE A 627 -5.76 14.71 9.60
C ILE A 627 -4.68 15.67 10.10
N ILE A 628 -4.53 16.84 9.47
CA ILE A 628 -3.59 17.87 9.89
C ILE A 628 -3.90 18.35 11.32
N ALA A 629 -5.18 18.59 11.63
CA ALA A 629 -5.62 19.02 12.96
C ALA A 629 -5.32 17.95 14.02
N MET A 630 -5.65 16.68 13.75
CA MET A 630 -5.40 15.56 14.67
C MET A 630 -3.89 15.35 14.91
N THR A 631 -3.07 15.39 13.86
CA THR A 631 -1.61 15.27 13.96
C THR A 631 -1.01 16.46 14.74
N SER A 632 -1.50 17.67 14.48
CA SER A 632 -1.04 18.88 15.19
C SER A 632 -1.40 18.85 16.67
N LEU A 633 -2.59 18.35 17.01
CA LEU A 633 -3.04 18.19 18.40
C LEU A 633 -2.21 17.12 19.14
N LEU A 634 -1.93 15.98 18.49
CA LEU A 634 -1.06 14.95 19.04
C LEU A 634 0.36 15.47 19.27
N PHE A 635 0.93 16.19 18.29
CA PHE A 635 2.26 16.79 18.40
C PHE A 635 2.32 17.80 19.55
N SER A 636 1.34 18.71 19.61
CA SER A 636 1.21 19.70 20.69
C SER A 636 1.11 19.04 22.06
N TYR A 637 0.30 17.99 22.18
CA TYR A 637 0.18 17.19 23.41
C TYR A 637 1.52 16.57 23.83
N LEU A 638 2.27 15.99 22.89
CA LEU A 638 3.58 15.39 23.17
C LEU A 638 4.60 16.44 23.62
N VAL A 639 4.66 17.59 22.95
CA VAL A 639 5.55 18.71 23.30
C VAL A 639 5.22 19.24 24.69
N VAL A 640 3.95 19.56 24.96
CA VAL A 640 3.49 20.05 26.28
C VAL A 640 3.81 19.03 27.37
N ARG A 641 3.55 17.74 27.13
CA ARG A 641 3.82 16.69 28.11
C ARG A 641 5.31 16.55 28.41
N LEU A 642 6.16 16.58 27.39
CA LEU A 642 7.62 16.53 27.56
C LEU A 642 8.14 17.76 28.31
N TRP A 643 7.62 18.94 27.99
CA TRP A 643 7.97 20.20 28.65
C TRP A 643 7.53 20.22 30.13
N LEU A 644 6.27 19.86 30.42
CA LEU A 644 5.73 19.76 31.77
C LEU A 644 6.44 18.70 32.62
N SER A 645 6.88 17.59 32.02
CA SER A 645 7.65 16.57 32.73
C SER A 645 9.03 17.07 33.19
N ARG A 646 9.62 17.99 32.42
CA ARG A 646 10.91 18.63 32.72
C ARG A 646 10.75 19.71 33.80
N THR A 647 9.75 20.58 33.69
CA THR A 647 9.52 21.66 34.67
C THR A 647 9.19 21.11 36.06
N ARG A 648 8.30 20.12 36.16
CA ARG A 648 7.98 19.46 37.45
C ARG A 648 9.20 18.84 38.12
N ARG A 649 10.12 18.25 37.34
CA ARG A 649 11.36 17.67 37.89
C ARG A 649 12.44 18.70 38.18
N ARG A 650 12.57 19.76 37.39
CA ARG A 650 13.47 20.89 37.72
C ARG A 650 13.03 21.55 39.02
N GLN A 651 11.72 21.72 39.23
CA GLN A 651 11.15 22.17 40.50
C GLN A 651 11.38 21.15 41.63
N ALA A 652 11.19 19.85 41.40
CA ALA A 652 11.47 18.83 42.40
C ALA A 652 12.97 18.72 42.75
N GLN A 653 13.87 18.94 41.80
CA GLN A 653 15.32 18.91 42.00
C GLN A 653 15.83 20.19 42.68
N ILE A 654 15.26 21.35 42.35
CA ILE A 654 15.48 22.61 43.09
C ILE A 654 14.92 22.50 44.51
N GLY A 655 13.74 21.89 44.68
CA GLY A 655 13.14 21.59 45.98
C GLY A 655 13.96 20.61 46.81
N ARG A 656 14.55 19.57 46.18
CA ARG A 656 15.47 18.61 46.82
C ARG A 656 16.84 19.22 47.12
N ARG A 657 17.28 20.22 46.36
CA ARG A 657 18.49 21.02 46.66
C ARG A 657 18.26 22.01 47.81
N LYS A 658 17.04 22.54 47.95
CA LYS A 658 16.59 23.27 49.16
C LYS A 658 16.31 22.34 50.35
N GLY A 659 16.05 21.06 50.11
CA GLY A 659 15.75 20.04 51.11
C GLY A 659 16.90 19.07 51.43
N LEU A 660 18.13 19.38 51.02
CA LEU A 660 19.33 18.76 51.59
C LEU A 660 19.48 19.27 53.03
N GLU A 661 18.81 18.55 53.92
CA GLU A 661 19.03 18.41 55.37
C GLU A 661 19.93 19.46 56.01
N THR A 662 19.33 20.55 56.54
CA THR A 662 19.91 21.18 57.73
C THR A 662 19.79 20.17 58.88
N PRO A 663 20.89 19.69 59.49
CA PRO A 663 20.82 18.76 60.60
C PRO A 663 19.97 19.37 61.73
N ARG A 664 18.89 18.70 62.14
CA ARG A 664 18.08 19.12 63.29
C ARG A 664 18.84 18.78 64.57
N THR A 665 19.45 19.78 65.20
CA THR A 665 20.05 19.67 66.53
C THR A 665 19.00 19.77 67.65
N PRO A 666 19.27 19.23 68.87
CA PRO A 666 18.45 19.44 70.07
C PRO A 666 18.02 20.89 70.34
N LEU A 667 18.88 21.87 70.01
CA LEU A 667 18.54 23.30 70.13
C LEU A 667 17.28 23.72 69.34
N HIS A 668 16.96 23.06 68.22
CA HIS A 668 15.75 23.37 67.44
C HIS A 668 14.47 22.96 68.17
N GLU A 669 14.53 22.07 69.15
CA GLU A 669 13.36 21.69 69.96
C GLU A 669 12.90 22.82 70.88
N LEU A 670 13.84 23.69 71.29
CA LEU A 670 13.54 24.86 72.11
C LEU A 670 12.74 25.92 71.35
N ALA A 671 12.83 25.95 70.01
CA ALA A 671 12.19 26.96 69.18
C ALA A 671 10.69 27.08 69.46
N ARG A 672 9.99 25.94 69.57
CA ARG A 672 8.53 25.94 69.79
C ARG A 672 8.14 26.52 71.16
N VAL A 673 8.99 26.36 72.17
CA VAL A 673 8.73 26.90 73.52
C VAL A 673 9.14 28.38 73.56
N ALA A 674 10.28 28.72 72.96
CA ALA A 674 10.79 30.08 72.85
C ALA A 674 9.86 31.02 72.07
N GLU A 675 9.15 30.52 71.03
CA GLU A 675 8.14 31.28 70.29
C GLU A 675 7.03 31.87 71.19
N ARG A 676 6.73 31.23 72.33
CA ARG A 676 5.72 31.74 73.27
C ARG A 676 6.21 32.96 74.07
N SER A 677 7.52 33.07 74.28
CA SER A 677 8.13 34.11 75.11
C SER A 677 8.74 35.24 74.26
N LEU A 678 9.26 34.91 73.07
CA LEU A 678 9.91 35.85 72.15
C LEU A 678 9.06 36.24 70.93
N GLY A 679 7.93 35.55 70.70
CA GLY A 679 7.16 35.67 69.46
C GLY A 679 7.76 34.83 68.31
N ARG A 680 7.04 34.74 67.19
CA ARG A 680 7.53 34.03 66.00
C ARG A 680 8.78 34.71 65.44
N ARG A 681 9.80 33.91 65.12
CA ARG A 681 11.03 34.38 64.48
C ARG A 681 10.73 34.98 63.10
N ASP A 682 11.19 36.20 62.86
CA ASP A 682 11.23 36.80 61.53
C ASP A 682 12.29 36.10 60.66
N ASP A 683 11.99 35.90 59.38
CA ASP A 683 12.89 35.24 58.45
C ASP A 683 14.20 36.01 58.21
N SER A 684 14.25 37.31 58.55
CA SER A 684 15.46 38.15 58.47
C SER A 684 16.47 37.94 59.60
N ILE A 685 16.10 37.28 60.71
CA ILE A 685 16.96 37.10 61.90
C ILE A 685 17.50 35.66 61.96
N ALA A 686 18.79 35.50 62.24
CA ALA A 686 19.40 34.18 62.36
C ALA A 686 18.80 33.38 63.55
N PHE A 687 18.64 32.06 63.40
CA PHE A 687 18.04 31.21 64.45
C PHE A 687 18.75 31.32 65.80
N THR A 688 20.09 31.34 65.79
CA THR A 688 20.90 31.48 67.01
C THR A 688 20.84 32.88 67.62
N GLU A 689 20.65 33.91 66.81
CA GLU A 689 20.48 35.28 67.29
C GLU A 689 19.10 35.47 67.92
N TRP A 690 18.06 34.95 67.27
CA TRP A 690 16.70 34.95 67.82
C TRP A 690 16.60 34.18 69.13
N ILE A 691 17.18 32.98 69.22
CA ILE A 691 17.08 32.19 70.45
C ILE A 691 17.85 32.82 71.61
N LEU A 692 18.97 33.51 71.34
CA LEU A 692 19.72 34.26 72.36
C LEU A 692 18.92 35.45 72.93
N GLY A 693 17.84 35.89 72.28
CA GLY A 693 16.89 36.84 72.89
C GLY A 693 16.27 36.34 74.19
N LEU A 694 16.32 35.02 74.47
CA LEU A 694 15.92 34.47 75.78
C LEU A 694 16.85 34.90 76.92
N CYS A 695 18.09 35.32 76.64
CA CYS A 695 19.00 35.84 77.66
C CYS A 695 18.41 37.05 78.39
N ASP A 696 17.69 37.92 77.66
CA ASP A 696 17.05 39.10 78.25
C ASP A 696 15.89 38.74 79.19
N LEU A 697 15.25 37.58 78.97
CA LEU A 697 14.13 37.08 79.78
C LEU A 697 14.59 36.13 80.90
N MET A 698 15.78 35.53 80.76
CA MET A 698 16.34 34.52 81.66
C MET A 698 17.83 34.79 81.91
N PRO A 699 18.20 35.89 82.58
CA PRO A 699 19.61 36.24 82.80
C PRO A 699 20.37 35.19 83.62
N ALA A 700 19.70 34.46 84.50
CA ALA A 700 20.30 33.37 85.29
C ALA A 700 20.79 32.18 84.41
N SER A 701 20.21 31.99 83.22
CA SER A 701 20.49 30.86 82.33
C SER A 701 21.27 31.28 81.08
N GLU A 702 21.78 32.53 81.03
CA GLU A 702 22.50 33.06 79.87
C GLU A 702 23.74 32.23 79.51
N ALA A 703 24.53 31.82 80.51
CA ALA A 703 25.73 31.02 80.30
C ALA A 703 25.41 29.66 79.65
N ASP A 704 24.31 29.04 80.09
CA ASP A 704 23.85 27.75 79.58
C ASP A 704 23.23 27.86 78.17
N LEU A 705 22.51 28.95 77.89
CA LEU A 705 21.95 29.21 76.57
C LEU A 705 23.05 29.46 75.53
N ARG A 706 24.07 30.27 75.87
CA ARG A 706 25.24 30.50 75.02
C ARG A 706 26.05 29.21 74.79
N ARG A 707 26.16 28.36 75.81
CA ARG A 707 26.81 27.05 75.69
C ARG A 707 26.03 26.10 74.76
N ALA A 708 24.70 26.09 74.83
CA ALA A 708 23.86 25.31 73.92
C ALA A 708 23.94 25.80 72.47
N VAL A 709 24.05 27.12 72.25
CA VAL A 709 24.30 27.71 70.92
C VAL A 709 25.68 27.30 70.40
N ASN A 710 26.71 27.26 71.25
CA ASN A 710 28.04 26.80 70.84
C ASN A 710 28.03 25.32 70.42
N TYR A 711 27.36 24.43 71.17
CA TYR A 711 27.19 23.04 70.75
C TYR A 711 26.40 22.90 69.43
N HIS A 712 25.39 23.75 69.21
CA HIS A 712 24.68 23.80 67.93
C HIS A 712 25.59 24.21 66.76
N TRP A 713 26.47 25.19 66.99
CA TRP A 713 27.45 25.60 66.00
C TRP A 713 28.46 24.49 65.71
N LYS A 714 29.04 23.87 66.74
CA LYS A 714 29.98 22.75 66.61
C LYS A 714 29.35 21.56 65.88
N ALA A 715 28.12 21.17 66.24
CA ALA A 715 27.41 20.07 65.59
C ALA A 715 27.13 20.29 64.08
N ARG A 716 27.06 21.55 63.64
CA ARG A 716 26.59 21.89 62.29
C ARG A 716 27.70 22.38 61.36
N PHE A 717 28.73 23.02 61.91
CA PHE A 717 29.74 23.72 61.12
C PHE A 717 31.18 23.27 61.42
N ASP A 718 31.42 22.50 62.48
CA ASP A 718 32.72 21.89 62.75
C ASP A 718 32.86 20.57 61.94
N PRO A 719 33.90 20.40 61.11
CA PRO A 719 34.13 19.15 60.37
C PRO A 719 34.36 17.92 61.26
N ILE A 720 34.73 18.09 62.54
CA ILE A 720 34.92 17.00 63.51
C ILE A 720 33.60 16.59 64.17
N GLY A 721 32.62 17.50 64.25
CA GLY A 721 31.33 17.27 64.91
C GLY A 721 31.40 17.26 66.45
N LEU A 722 30.36 16.74 67.11
CA LEU A 722 30.33 16.55 68.56
C LEU A 722 30.89 15.18 68.95
N GLU A 723 31.63 15.09 70.05
CA GLU A 723 32.00 13.79 70.63
C GLU A 723 30.77 13.12 71.27
N PRO A 724 30.71 11.77 71.36
CA PRO A 724 29.54 11.07 71.93
C PRO A 724 29.16 11.50 73.36
N ARG A 725 30.14 11.95 74.17
CA ARG A 725 29.89 12.51 75.51
C ARG A 725 29.30 13.92 75.46
N GLU A 726 29.71 14.73 74.48
CA GLU A 726 29.20 16.08 74.26
C GLU A 726 27.77 16.06 73.71
N GLU A 727 27.40 15.06 72.89
CA GLU A 727 26.03 14.89 72.40
C GLU A 727 25.02 14.66 73.54
N GLY A 728 25.37 13.80 74.51
CA GLY A 728 24.55 13.57 75.70
C GLY A 728 24.41 14.83 76.56
N HIS A 729 25.53 15.53 76.81
CA HIS A 729 25.51 16.80 77.56
C HIS A 729 24.71 17.90 76.84
N PHE A 730 24.76 17.96 75.52
CA PHE A 730 24.00 18.92 74.73
C PHE A 730 22.49 18.65 74.79
N ALA A 731 22.07 17.39 74.71
CA ALA A 731 20.66 17.00 74.85
C ALA A 731 20.12 17.32 76.25
N ASP A 732 20.87 16.98 77.30
CA ASP A 732 20.48 17.27 78.70
C ASP A 732 20.43 18.77 79.00
N LEU A 733 21.37 19.54 78.46
CA LEU A 733 21.39 21.00 78.59
C LEU A 733 20.15 21.63 77.93
N CYS A 734 19.81 21.22 76.70
CA CYS A 734 18.59 21.66 76.03
C CYS A 734 17.33 21.18 76.77
N GLY A 735 17.33 19.99 77.37
CA GLY A 735 16.23 19.50 78.21
C GLY A 735 15.96 20.39 79.42
N ARG A 736 17.01 20.77 80.16
CA ARG A 736 16.89 21.68 81.32
C ARG A 736 16.42 23.08 80.91
N LEU A 737 17.03 23.66 79.87
CA LEU A 737 16.63 24.96 79.33
C LEU A 737 15.15 24.96 78.89
N ARG A 738 14.64 23.85 78.33
CA ARG A 738 13.24 23.73 77.93
C ARG A 738 12.26 23.87 79.10
N GLU A 739 12.57 23.27 80.24
CA GLU A 739 11.74 23.36 81.44
C GLU A 739 11.82 24.74 82.10
N GLU A 740 12.96 25.42 82.00
CA GLU A 740 13.08 26.80 82.48
C GLU A 740 12.34 27.80 81.59
N ILE A 741 12.44 27.68 80.26
CA ILE A 741 11.70 28.54 79.32
C ILE A 741 10.18 28.39 79.50
N ARG A 742 9.69 27.19 79.86
CA ARG A 742 8.26 26.97 80.17
C ARG A 742 7.75 27.76 81.36
N LYS A 743 8.62 28.15 82.30
CA LYS A 743 8.27 28.93 83.49
C LYS A 743 8.25 30.43 83.22
N VAL A 744 8.78 30.88 82.09
CA VAL A 744 8.76 32.29 81.68
C VAL A 744 7.34 32.66 81.23
N PRO A 745 6.73 33.73 81.77
CA PRO A 745 5.39 34.16 81.36
C PRO A 745 5.36 34.55 79.87
N ASN A 746 4.27 34.18 79.18
CA ASN A 746 4.10 34.53 77.77
C ASN A 746 4.09 36.06 77.59
N ARG A 747 4.84 36.55 76.61
CA ARG A 747 4.59 37.88 76.04
C ARG A 747 3.26 37.78 75.28
N LYS A 748 2.24 38.51 75.73
CA LYS A 748 1.00 38.67 74.95
C LYS A 748 1.28 39.46 73.68
#